data_AF-A0A348PDM1-F1
#
_entry.id   AF-A0A348PDM1-F1
#
_cell.length_a   1.000
_cell.length_b   1.000
_cell.length_c   1.000
_cell.angle_alpha   90.00
_cell.angle_beta   90.00
_cell.angle_gamma   90.00
#
_symmetry.space_group_name_H-M   'P 1'
#
loop_
_entity.id
_entity.type
_entity.pdbx_description
1 polymer ?
#
loop_
_entity_poly.entity_id
_entity_poly.type
_entity_poly.pdbx_seq_one_letter_code
_entity_poly.pdbx_strand_id
1 'polypeptide(L)'
;MQTLIQIRNASVCAIVLAGLALFTNPARAQVPGDDCSNAFTAVPGVNVPVFTGTMTPSPNPPADEGCTALNWNNSKDAWWRFNAPMAGTLTLEFCSSTFDTSTVVYQGTCGELTRIGCDDDSCNPEGPGYQSRITNLKVSAGPVFIRVGGYAGLIGQVDLTLAFAPAIGAVRAWGNDFYGQCDTPVDLADAAQIAGGTFHTIALRANGSVRCWGYNEFGQCDTPADLTDATQVAGGYRHTIALRANGSVRCWGNNNQGQISTPADLIDAVQVAGGSNHTIALRANGAVRCWGANEYGQCNTPADLTNATQVAGGGFHSIALLANGTIRGWGLNDFGQNSLGGIGFVQVAAGEYHTVALYQDGTVRCQGLNNAGQCDVPADLSGVVQIAAGERHTLALRADGTIACWGSNTHGQCALPPVRGVDQIASGGLHSIIFSTEDCDQNAVLDLDELDGRDCNGNLYLDSCDATDNLLEDCNANGLGDTCEKQLSVNAYSTFFSPIGRGSPAVWVVPGAVRAVTPVTLRVQARGDFDAYLEYVRVRIGTVLDVNVLGTSGACIVSPAWHDIVIDPESFNQCIDATGALRITVDPSDAVDALGCAGVTWLRMNLVYVGAWSSDCNINGVLDSCEIAGGWVPDTNGNGVIDSCESPLVPCDADFDGSGVVNGADLGVLLGAWGPVSAGAAVDLNGDGVANGADLGILLGAWGPCAD
;
A
#
# COMPACT_ATOMS: atom_id res chain seq x y z
N MET A 1 -72.35 -35.62 -47.93
CA MET A 1 -71.47 -34.82 -48.80
C MET A 1 -71.82 -33.35 -48.54
N GLN A 2 -71.00 -32.42 -48.06
CA GLN A 2 -69.57 -32.25 -47.69
C GLN A 2 -69.59 -31.25 -46.48
N THR A 3 -68.75 -31.26 -45.44
CA THR A 3 -67.47 -30.48 -45.23
C THR A 3 -67.30 -30.39 -43.67
N LEU A 4 -66.27 -30.90 -42.94
CA LEU A 4 -64.87 -30.47 -42.64
C LEU A 4 -64.69 -29.01 -42.10
N ILE A 5 -63.89 -28.60 -41.09
CA ILE A 5 -63.10 -29.12 -39.94
C ILE A 5 -62.89 -27.90 -39.01
N GLN A 6 -63.20 -27.99 -37.71
CA GLN A 6 -62.50 -27.36 -36.57
C GLN A 6 -63.28 -27.69 -35.28
N ILE A 7 -62.58 -27.78 -34.13
CA ILE A 7 -62.99 -28.10 -32.75
C ILE A 7 -62.35 -29.41 -32.26
N ARG A 8 -61.45 -29.29 -31.28
CA ARG A 8 -60.94 -30.27 -30.27
C ARG A 8 -59.60 -29.68 -29.76
N ASN A 9 -59.25 -29.56 -28.47
CA ASN A 9 -59.67 -30.22 -27.25
C ASN A 9 -59.52 -29.27 -26.05
N ALA A 10 -60.60 -29.03 -25.33
CA ALA A 10 -60.59 -28.78 -23.89
C ALA A 10 -61.00 -30.11 -23.21
N SER A 11 -60.54 -30.37 -21.98
CA SER A 11 -60.93 -31.50 -21.11
C SER A 11 -60.06 -32.77 -21.09
N VAL A 12 -58.73 -32.64 -21.01
CA VAL A 12 -57.85 -33.68 -20.42
C VAL A 12 -56.67 -33.02 -19.68
N CYS A 13 -56.91 -32.32 -18.56
CA CYS A 13 -55.84 -31.97 -17.59
C CYS A 13 -56.38 -31.48 -16.23
N ALA A 14 -57.47 -32.06 -15.72
CA ALA A 14 -58.13 -31.60 -14.48
C ALA A 14 -58.11 -32.62 -13.32
N ILE A 15 -57.41 -33.76 -13.45
CA ILE A 15 -57.41 -34.83 -12.41
C ILE A 15 -56.01 -35.32 -12.00
N VAL A 16 -54.92 -34.74 -12.54
CA VAL A 16 -53.53 -35.08 -12.11
C VAL A 16 -52.86 -33.94 -11.29
N LEU A 17 -53.52 -32.79 -11.12
CA LEU A 17 -52.97 -31.65 -10.36
C LEU A 17 -53.50 -31.50 -8.92
N ALA A 18 -53.96 -32.59 -8.31
CA ALA A 18 -54.40 -32.62 -6.90
C ALA A 18 -53.65 -33.67 -6.05
N GLY A 19 -52.49 -34.16 -6.51
CA GLY A 19 -51.75 -35.26 -5.89
C GLY A 19 -50.29 -34.99 -5.53
N LEU A 20 -49.76 -33.77 -5.70
CA LEU A 20 -48.36 -33.45 -5.36
C LEU A 20 -48.21 -32.09 -4.64
N ALA A 21 -49.22 -31.69 -3.88
CA ALA A 21 -49.16 -30.52 -3.01
C ALA A 21 -49.76 -30.88 -1.64
N LEU A 22 -49.15 -31.86 -0.96
CA LEU A 22 -49.44 -32.21 0.44
C LEU A 22 -48.23 -32.93 1.07
N PHE A 23 -47.07 -32.25 1.06
CA PHE A 23 -46.04 -32.40 2.10
C PHE A 23 -45.38 -31.05 2.39
N THR A 24 -46.15 -29.95 2.35
CA THR A 24 -45.78 -28.79 3.17
C THR A 24 -46.27 -29.10 4.56
N ASN A 25 -45.37 -29.61 5.40
CA ASN A 25 -45.61 -29.65 6.84
C ASN A 25 -46.01 -28.22 7.22
N PRO A 26 -47.20 -27.97 7.80
CA PRO A 26 -47.62 -26.63 8.14
C PRO A 26 -46.56 -26.05 9.06
N ALA A 27 -46.13 -24.82 8.77
CA ALA A 27 -45.19 -24.04 9.55
C ALA A 27 -45.26 -24.41 11.04
N ARG A 28 -44.38 -25.31 11.46
CA ARG A 28 -43.97 -25.45 12.85
C ARG A 28 -43.51 -24.04 13.18
N ALA A 29 -44.12 -23.39 14.17
CA ALA A 29 -43.70 -22.06 14.60
C ALA A 29 -42.17 -22.03 14.59
N GLN A 30 -41.61 -21.27 13.64
CA GLN A 30 -40.22 -21.39 13.21
C GLN A 30 -39.38 -21.19 14.48
N VAL A 31 -38.72 -22.25 14.96
CA VAL A 31 -37.99 -22.16 16.23
C VAL A 31 -36.94 -21.07 16.03
N PRO A 32 -36.86 -20.03 16.88
CA PRO A 32 -35.88 -18.96 16.66
C PRO A 32 -34.47 -19.55 16.51
N GLY A 33 -33.72 -19.10 15.51
CA GLY A 33 -32.39 -19.60 15.20
C GLY A 33 -32.34 -20.98 14.54
N ASP A 34 -33.43 -21.46 13.97
CA ASP A 34 -33.51 -22.78 13.32
C ASP A 34 -33.19 -22.73 11.82
N ASP A 35 -33.21 -21.52 11.22
CA ASP A 35 -32.72 -21.28 9.86
C ASP A 35 -32.19 -19.85 9.66
N CYS A 36 -31.68 -19.54 8.47
CA CYS A 36 -31.15 -18.21 8.15
C CYS A 36 -32.22 -17.10 8.17
N SER A 37 -33.49 -17.42 7.97
CA SER A 37 -34.57 -16.43 7.92
C SER A 37 -34.97 -15.95 9.31
N ASN A 38 -34.73 -16.77 10.34
CA ASN A 38 -35.06 -16.49 11.72
C ASN A 38 -33.86 -16.59 12.68
N ALA A 39 -32.65 -16.47 12.14
CA ALA A 39 -31.38 -16.52 12.87
C ALA A 39 -31.34 -15.55 14.07
N PHE A 40 -30.70 -15.97 15.16
CA PHE A 40 -30.45 -15.09 16.30
C PHE A 40 -29.53 -13.94 15.91
N THR A 41 -29.75 -12.75 16.44
CA THR A 41 -28.78 -11.66 16.26
C THR A 41 -27.52 -11.95 17.06
N ALA A 42 -26.38 -12.07 16.38
CA ALA A 42 -25.07 -12.13 17.04
C ALA A 42 -24.51 -10.73 17.28
N VAL A 43 -23.83 -10.57 18.41
CA VAL A 43 -23.11 -9.35 18.80
C VAL A 43 -21.65 -9.69 19.15
N PRO A 44 -20.71 -8.74 19.03
CA PRO A 44 -19.35 -8.92 19.54
C PRO A 44 -19.35 -9.18 21.05
N GLY A 45 -18.46 -10.07 21.51
CA GLY A 45 -18.41 -10.62 22.85
C GLY A 45 -19.17 -11.94 22.99
N VAL A 46 -19.55 -12.25 24.23
CA VAL A 46 -20.27 -13.48 24.59
C VAL A 46 -21.75 -13.33 24.24
N ASN A 47 -22.26 -14.24 23.41
CA ASN A 47 -23.67 -14.30 23.03
C ASN A 47 -24.47 -15.15 24.00
N VAL A 48 -25.80 -14.99 23.99
CA VAL A 48 -26.70 -15.79 24.83
C VAL A 48 -26.59 -17.27 24.41
N PRO A 49 -26.32 -18.20 25.36
CA PRO A 49 -26.20 -19.61 25.04
C PRO A 49 -27.50 -20.20 24.48
N VAL A 50 -27.36 -21.13 23.53
CA VAL A 50 -28.49 -21.77 22.85
C VAL A 50 -28.39 -23.28 22.97
N PHE A 51 -29.49 -23.95 23.32
CA PHE A 51 -29.52 -25.40 23.39
C PHE A 51 -30.01 -26.01 22.06
N THR A 52 -29.15 -26.68 21.30
CA THR A 52 -29.50 -27.22 19.98
C THR A 52 -30.59 -28.29 20.04
N GLY A 53 -30.82 -28.92 21.19
CA GLY A 53 -31.90 -29.89 21.38
C GLY A 53 -33.31 -29.33 21.12
N THR A 54 -33.52 -28.01 21.15
CA THR A 54 -34.81 -27.39 20.80
C THR A 54 -35.02 -27.21 19.30
N MET A 55 -33.96 -27.30 18.51
CA MET A 55 -33.97 -27.07 17.06
C MET A 55 -34.47 -28.29 16.29
N THR A 56 -34.66 -28.13 14.99
CA THR A 56 -35.07 -29.18 14.06
C THR A 56 -33.87 -29.76 13.32
N PRO A 57 -33.84 -31.08 13.10
CA PRO A 57 -32.81 -31.69 12.27
C PRO A 57 -32.81 -31.11 10.86
N SER A 58 -31.66 -30.66 10.38
CA SER A 58 -31.49 -30.10 9.03
C SER A 58 -30.43 -30.90 8.25
N PRO A 59 -30.43 -30.85 6.91
CA PRO A 59 -29.44 -31.57 6.11
C PRO A 59 -28.01 -31.13 6.44
N ASN A 60 -27.06 -32.06 6.34
CA ASN A 60 -25.64 -31.73 6.42
C ASN A 60 -25.28 -30.56 5.48
N PRO A 61 -24.37 -29.66 5.90
CA PRO A 61 -23.83 -28.67 5.00
C PRO A 61 -23.14 -29.36 3.79
N PRO A 62 -23.16 -28.75 2.59
CA PRO A 62 -22.48 -29.29 1.42
C PRO A 62 -20.98 -29.48 1.69
N ALA A 63 -20.45 -30.67 1.36
CA ALA A 63 -19.02 -30.96 1.44
C ALA A 63 -18.30 -30.44 0.19
N ASP A 64 -17.09 -29.89 0.37
CA ASP A 64 -16.16 -29.51 -0.71
C ASP A 64 -14.71 -29.48 -0.20
N GLU A 65 -13.77 -28.96 -1.02
CA GLU A 65 -12.33 -28.98 -0.76
C GLU A 65 -11.90 -28.26 0.53
N GLY A 66 -12.69 -27.30 1.04
CA GLY A 66 -12.33 -26.51 2.22
C GLY A 66 -12.86 -27.05 3.55
N CYS A 67 -13.83 -27.98 3.52
CA CYS A 67 -14.59 -28.40 4.71
C CYS A 67 -14.91 -29.90 4.68
N THR A 68 -13.90 -30.77 4.81
CA THR A 68 -14.07 -32.21 4.59
C THR A 68 -14.53 -33.01 5.83
N ALA A 69 -14.64 -32.38 7.01
CA ALA A 69 -14.88 -33.07 8.29
C ALA A 69 -16.26 -32.80 8.94
N LEU A 70 -17.12 -31.98 8.35
CA LEU A 70 -18.41 -31.57 8.94
C LEU A 70 -19.45 -32.72 8.95
N ASN A 71 -19.31 -33.68 9.87
CA ASN A 71 -20.15 -34.87 9.94
C ASN A 71 -21.36 -34.66 10.86
N TRP A 72 -22.30 -33.80 10.48
CA TRP A 72 -23.43 -33.46 11.36
C TRP A 72 -24.48 -34.57 11.46
N ASN A 73 -24.49 -35.55 10.55
CA ASN A 73 -25.48 -36.63 10.50
C ASN A 73 -26.95 -36.14 10.60
N ASN A 74 -27.25 -35.06 9.87
CA ASN A 74 -28.49 -34.30 9.97
C ASN A 74 -28.80 -33.83 11.40
N SER A 75 -27.81 -33.29 12.11
CA SER A 75 -27.96 -32.80 13.49
C SER A 75 -28.98 -31.66 13.57
N LYS A 76 -29.43 -31.42 14.79
CA LYS A 76 -30.08 -30.17 15.14
C LYS A 76 -29.02 -29.06 15.20
N ASP A 77 -29.29 -27.93 14.58
CA ASP A 77 -28.34 -26.84 14.41
C ASP A 77 -28.95 -25.49 14.79
N ALA A 78 -28.09 -24.55 15.15
CA ALA A 78 -28.46 -23.19 15.50
C ALA A 78 -27.83 -22.19 14.53
N TRP A 79 -28.58 -21.12 14.24
CA TRP A 79 -28.22 -20.05 13.33
C TRP A 79 -28.12 -18.72 14.04
N TRP A 80 -27.02 -18.02 13.82
CA TRP A 80 -26.85 -16.61 14.15
C TRP A 80 -26.66 -15.77 12.89
N ARG A 81 -27.03 -14.50 12.96
CA ARG A 81 -26.74 -13.46 11.98
C ARG A 81 -25.97 -12.35 12.66
N PHE A 82 -24.74 -12.13 12.23
CA PHE A 82 -23.96 -10.93 12.54
C PHE A 82 -24.03 -10.00 11.33
N ASN A 83 -24.35 -8.72 11.53
CA ASN A 83 -24.27 -7.73 10.46
C ASN A 83 -22.92 -7.02 10.57
N ALA A 84 -21.95 -7.45 9.76
CA ALA A 84 -20.64 -6.82 9.71
C ALA A 84 -20.79 -5.37 9.21
N PRO A 85 -20.37 -4.37 10.01
CA PRO A 85 -20.54 -2.96 9.62
C PRO A 85 -19.63 -2.57 8.46
N MET A 86 -18.51 -3.28 8.29
CA MET A 86 -17.53 -3.09 7.22
C MET A 86 -16.81 -4.41 6.95
N ALA A 87 -15.91 -4.40 5.96
CA ALA A 87 -14.97 -5.50 5.80
C ALA A 87 -14.09 -5.66 7.05
N GLY A 88 -13.72 -6.88 7.37
CA GLY A 88 -13.04 -7.19 8.62
C GLY A 88 -12.70 -8.66 8.74
N THR A 89 -12.17 -9.03 9.89
CA THR A 89 -12.00 -10.42 10.28
C THR A 89 -12.92 -10.77 11.44
N LEU A 90 -13.51 -11.97 11.36
CA LEU A 90 -14.26 -12.58 12.44
C LEU A 90 -13.42 -13.64 13.12
N THR A 91 -13.48 -13.64 14.44
CA THR A 91 -13.11 -14.77 15.28
C THR A 91 -14.37 -15.30 15.94
N LEU A 92 -14.66 -16.57 15.73
CA LEU A 92 -15.82 -17.29 16.27
C LEU A 92 -15.32 -18.43 17.14
N GLU A 93 -15.64 -18.39 18.43
CA GLU A 93 -15.21 -19.40 19.38
C GLU A 93 -16.41 -20.11 19.98
N PHE A 94 -16.41 -21.44 19.87
CA PHE A 94 -17.41 -22.32 20.46
C PHE A 94 -16.85 -23.17 21.60
N CYS A 95 -15.64 -22.87 22.06
CA CYS A 95 -14.84 -23.69 22.98
C CYS A 95 -15.47 -23.93 24.36
N SER A 96 -16.49 -23.15 24.73
CA SER A 96 -17.22 -23.33 25.99
C SER A 96 -18.48 -24.20 25.85
N SER A 97 -18.79 -24.66 24.63
CA SER A 97 -19.98 -25.47 24.33
C SER A 97 -19.89 -26.84 25.00
N THR A 98 -21.04 -27.43 25.35
CA THR A 98 -21.09 -28.68 26.15
C THR A 98 -20.95 -29.96 25.31
N PHE A 99 -20.69 -29.84 24.02
CA PHE A 99 -20.64 -30.94 23.06
C PHE A 99 -19.63 -30.63 21.97
N ASP A 100 -19.36 -31.65 21.16
CA ASP A 100 -18.48 -31.54 20.00
C ASP A 100 -19.18 -30.72 18.91
N THR A 101 -18.62 -29.55 18.61
CA THR A 101 -19.25 -28.55 17.74
C THR A 101 -18.54 -28.49 16.41
N SER A 102 -19.36 -28.31 15.39
CA SER A 102 -18.93 -28.24 14.01
C SER A 102 -19.66 -27.04 13.38
N THR A 103 -18.93 -26.18 12.68
CA THR A 103 -19.42 -24.83 12.31
C THR A 103 -19.22 -24.52 10.83
N VAL A 104 -20.18 -23.80 10.24
CA VAL A 104 -20.08 -23.22 8.90
C VAL A 104 -20.54 -21.77 8.90
N VAL A 105 -19.81 -20.92 8.19
CA VAL A 105 -20.09 -19.50 8.05
C VAL A 105 -20.39 -19.15 6.59
N TYR A 106 -21.41 -18.33 6.39
CA TYR A 106 -21.87 -17.88 5.09
C TYR A 106 -22.00 -16.36 5.04
N GLN A 107 -21.93 -15.80 3.85
CA GLN A 107 -22.19 -14.39 3.55
C GLN A 107 -23.19 -14.28 2.40
N GLY A 108 -24.03 -13.24 2.41
CA GLY A 108 -25.03 -12.99 1.37
C GLY A 108 -26.45 -12.91 1.93
N THR A 109 -27.44 -13.07 1.07
CA THR A 109 -28.86 -13.05 1.47
C THR A 109 -29.34 -14.47 1.75
N CYS A 110 -30.25 -14.63 2.73
CA CYS A 110 -30.84 -15.93 3.03
C CYS A 110 -31.58 -16.46 1.78
N GLY A 111 -31.12 -17.58 1.22
CA GLY A 111 -31.55 -18.13 -0.07
C GLY A 111 -30.47 -18.11 -1.16
N GLU A 112 -29.49 -17.22 -1.07
CA GLU A 112 -28.34 -17.07 -1.97
C GLU A 112 -27.04 -16.95 -1.15
N LEU A 113 -26.90 -17.83 -0.14
CA LEU A 113 -25.76 -17.81 0.77
C LEU A 113 -24.51 -18.40 0.12
N THR A 114 -23.41 -17.65 0.14
CA THR A 114 -22.08 -18.12 -0.26
C THR A 114 -21.31 -18.48 0.99
N ARG A 115 -20.73 -19.68 1.03
CA ARG A 115 -19.95 -20.12 2.19
C ARG A 115 -18.58 -19.44 2.17
N ILE A 116 -18.14 -18.97 3.34
CA ILE A 116 -16.88 -18.24 3.50
C ILE A 116 -15.91 -18.88 4.49
N GLY A 117 -16.38 -19.79 5.36
CA GLY A 117 -15.52 -20.52 6.28
C GLY A 117 -16.24 -21.67 6.95
N CYS A 118 -15.46 -22.56 7.56
CA CYS A 118 -15.95 -23.65 8.39
C CYS A 118 -14.83 -24.09 9.33
N ASP A 119 -15.21 -24.81 10.37
CA ASP A 119 -14.25 -25.43 11.27
C ASP A 119 -14.89 -26.58 12.05
N ASP A 120 -14.02 -27.50 12.49
CA ASP A 120 -14.30 -28.65 13.33
C ASP A 120 -13.05 -28.88 14.20
N ASP A 121 -13.20 -29.10 15.50
CA ASP A 121 -12.13 -29.51 16.42
C ASP A 121 -10.88 -28.58 16.57
N SER A 122 -11.04 -27.26 16.49
CA SER A 122 -9.92 -26.30 16.63
C SER A 122 -9.78 -25.63 18.02
N CYS A 123 -10.59 -26.01 18.99
CA CYS A 123 -10.54 -25.47 20.36
C CYS A 123 -9.53 -26.21 21.25
N ASN A 124 -8.23 -25.90 21.14
CA ASN A 124 -7.10 -26.22 22.05
C ASN A 124 -5.95 -27.00 21.33
N PRO A 125 -4.70 -26.48 21.33
CA PRO A 125 -3.54 -27.19 20.78
C PRO A 125 -3.03 -28.38 21.63
N GLU A 126 -3.44 -28.51 22.92
CA GLU A 126 -2.81 -29.46 23.87
C GLU A 126 -3.74 -30.52 24.52
N GLY A 127 -4.98 -30.70 24.04
CA GLY A 127 -5.87 -31.76 24.55
C GLY A 127 -7.33 -31.54 24.15
N PRO A 128 -8.20 -32.57 24.27
CA PRO A 128 -9.10 -32.97 23.21
C PRO A 128 -10.12 -31.86 22.87
N GLY A 129 -9.75 -31.04 21.89
CA GLY A 129 -10.36 -29.78 21.55
C GLY A 129 -11.52 -29.90 20.58
N TYR A 130 -12.52 -30.71 20.92
CA TYR A 130 -13.59 -31.10 19.99
C TYR A 130 -14.60 -29.99 19.66
N GLN A 131 -14.27 -28.73 19.90
CA GLN A 131 -15.17 -27.61 19.59
C GLN A 131 -14.59 -26.77 18.46
N SER A 132 -15.48 -26.13 17.70
CA SER A 132 -15.04 -25.28 16.61
C SER A 132 -14.44 -23.96 17.11
N ARG A 133 -13.36 -23.53 16.46
CA ARG A 133 -12.82 -22.18 16.53
C ARG A 133 -12.39 -21.73 15.15
N ILE A 134 -12.99 -20.65 14.67
CA ILE A 134 -12.56 -19.98 13.45
C ILE A 134 -11.87 -18.68 13.86
N THR A 135 -10.63 -18.47 13.42
CA THR A 135 -9.88 -17.22 13.62
C THR A 135 -9.59 -16.55 12.28
N ASN A 136 -9.54 -15.22 12.27
CA ASN A 136 -9.14 -14.42 11.10
C ASN A 136 -9.99 -14.68 9.84
N LEU A 137 -11.28 -15.01 10.01
CA LEU A 137 -12.19 -15.22 8.88
C LEU A 137 -12.48 -13.88 8.20
N LYS A 138 -11.94 -13.65 7.01
CA LYS A 138 -12.23 -12.46 6.21
C LYS A 138 -13.71 -12.41 5.86
N VAL A 139 -14.34 -11.27 6.13
CA VAL A 139 -15.74 -10.98 5.80
C VAL A 139 -15.84 -9.62 5.11
N SER A 140 -16.83 -9.46 4.24
CA SER A 140 -17.21 -8.16 3.67
C SER A 140 -18.31 -7.52 4.53
N ALA A 141 -18.55 -6.23 4.30
CA ALA A 141 -19.68 -5.54 4.92
C ALA A 141 -21.01 -6.24 4.58
N GLY A 142 -21.90 -6.35 5.58
CA GLY A 142 -23.23 -6.93 5.41
C GLY A 142 -23.50 -8.19 6.26
N PRO A 143 -24.57 -8.93 5.94
CA PRO A 143 -25.01 -10.07 6.75
C PRO A 143 -24.07 -11.27 6.61
N VAL A 144 -23.59 -11.74 7.76
CA VAL A 144 -22.84 -12.97 7.96
C VAL A 144 -23.69 -13.94 8.78
N PHE A 145 -23.89 -15.14 8.25
CA PHE A 145 -24.68 -16.20 8.88
C PHE A 145 -23.78 -17.29 9.42
N ILE A 146 -23.92 -17.59 10.71
CA ILE A 146 -23.12 -18.56 11.45
C ILE A 146 -24.03 -19.73 11.79
N ARG A 147 -23.72 -20.92 11.26
CA ARG A 147 -24.49 -22.14 11.44
C ARG A 147 -23.65 -23.13 12.23
N VAL A 148 -24.18 -23.64 13.33
CA VAL A 148 -23.46 -24.55 14.24
C VAL A 148 -24.30 -25.77 14.54
N GLY A 149 -23.71 -26.94 14.32
CA GLY A 149 -24.28 -28.25 14.62
C GLY A 149 -23.34 -29.08 15.46
N GLY A 150 -23.73 -30.33 15.73
CA GLY A 150 -22.92 -31.27 16.49
C GLY A 150 -22.35 -32.36 15.61
N TYR A 151 -21.06 -32.65 15.79
CA TYR A 151 -20.44 -33.78 15.14
C TYR A 151 -21.17 -35.08 15.52
N ALA A 152 -21.35 -35.96 14.54
CA ALA A 152 -22.10 -37.20 14.62
C ALA A 152 -23.54 -37.08 15.16
N GLY A 153 -24.17 -35.90 15.06
CA GLY A 153 -25.54 -35.68 15.54
C GLY A 153 -25.65 -35.34 17.01
N LEU A 154 -24.55 -34.98 17.67
CA LEU A 154 -24.56 -34.57 19.08
C LEU A 154 -25.38 -33.29 19.28
N ILE A 155 -25.96 -33.17 20.47
CA ILE A 155 -26.76 -32.01 20.89
C ILE A 155 -26.29 -31.53 22.25
N GLY A 156 -26.39 -30.23 22.48
CA GLY A 156 -25.94 -29.62 23.72
C GLY A 156 -26.17 -28.11 23.73
N GLN A 157 -25.62 -27.46 24.74
CA GLN A 157 -25.56 -26.01 24.78
C GLN A 157 -24.40 -25.54 23.91
N VAL A 158 -24.69 -24.61 23.00
CA VAL A 158 -23.73 -23.86 22.19
C VAL A 158 -23.47 -22.53 22.86
N ASP A 159 -22.20 -22.24 23.09
CA ASP A 159 -21.71 -20.99 23.66
C ASP A 159 -20.87 -20.27 22.60
N LEU A 160 -21.43 -19.24 21.95
CA LEU A 160 -20.78 -18.43 20.93
C LEU A 160 -20.10 -17.20 21.54
N THR A 161 -18.78 -17.10 21.40
CA THR A 161 -18.06 -15.82 21.54
C THR A 161 -17.64 -15.34 20.16
N LEU A 162 -18.02 -14.11 19.82
CA LEU A 162 -17.70 -13.48 18.54
C LEU A 162 -16.79 -12.29 18.76
N ALA A 163 -15.68 -12.20 18.04
CA ALA A 163 -14.92 -10.96 17.92
C ALA A 163 -14.92 -10.51 16.46
N PHE A 164 -15.06 -9.21 16.25
CA PHE A 164 -14.95 -8.59 14.93
C PHE A 164 -13.85 -7.54 15.01
N ALA A 165 -12.81 -7.72 14.20
CA ALA A 165 -11.79 -6.72 13.99
C ALA A 165 -12.07 -6.05 12.63
N PRO A 166 -12.37 -4.74 12.61
CA PRO A 166 -12.44 -3.99 11.36
C PRO A 166 -11.15 -4.15 10.57
N ALA A 167 -11.26 -4.28 9.26
CA ALA A 167 -10.11 -4.20 8.39
C ALA A 167 -9.74 -2.72 8.28
N ILE A 168 -8.74 -2.30 9.06
CA ILE A 168 -8.18 -0.96 8.98
C ILE A 168 -7.30 -0.95 7.73
N GLY A 169 -7.52 -0.01 6.83
CA GLY A 169 -6.86 -0.04 5.53
C GLY A 169 -6.54 1.33 4.97
N ALA A 170 -5.68 1.34 3.96
CA ALA A 170 -5.19 2.54 3.33
C ALA A 170 -5.82 2.70 1.94
N VAL A 171 -6.30 3.91 1.65
CA VAL A 171 -6.68 4.30 0.29
C VAL A 171 -5.45 4.86 -0.40
N ARG A 172 -5.23 4.49 -1.67
CA ARG A 172 -4.18 5.10 -2.49
C ARG A 172 -4.71 5.38 -3.87
N ALA A 173 -4.34 6.53 -4.41
CA ALA A 173 -4.66 6.94 -5.76
C ALA A 173 -3.39 7.36 -6.51
N TRP A 174 -3.35 7.09 -7.81
CA TRP A 174 -2.24 7.45 -8.69
C TRP A 174 -2.72 7.72 -10.12
N GLY A 175 -1.90 8.42 -10.90
CA GLY A 175 -2.23 8.82 -12.27
C GLY A 175 -2.26 10.34 -12.42
N ASN A 176 -3.26 10.87 -13.13
CA ASN A 176 -3.43 12.32 -13.25
C ASN A 176 -3.83 12.94 -11.91
N ASP A 177 -3.04 13.92 -11.47
CA ASP A 177 -3.24 14.61 -10.19
C ASP A 177 -3.32 16.13 -10.31
N PHE A 178 -3.83 16.64 -11.44
CA PHE A 178 -3.84 18.08 -11.71
C PHE A 178 -4.66 18.89 -10.68
N TYR A 179 -5.65 18.25 -10.04
CA TYR A 179 -6.55 18.87 -9.07
C TYR A 179 -6.42 18.29 -7.65
N GLY A 180 -5.36 17.51 -7.37
CA GLY A 180 -5.19 16.83 -6.09
C GLY A 180 -6.15 15.65 -5.90
N GLN A 181 -6.61 15.00 -6.98
CA GLN A 181 -7.48 13.82 -6.90
C GLN A 181 -6.73 12.53 -6.47
N CYS A 182 -5.40 12.53 -6.55
CA CYS A 182 -4.54 11.47 -6.02
C CYS A 182 -4.06 11.77 -4.59
N ASP A 183 -4.16 13.02 -4.12
CA ASP A 183 -3.82 13.46 -2.77
C ASP A 183 -4.76 12.86 -1.71
N THR A 184 -4.50 11.60 -1.36
CA THR A 184 -5.41 10.80 -0.54
C THR A 184 -5.40 11.26 0.92
N PRO A 185 -6.57 11.59 1.51
CA PRO A 185 -6.67 11.95 2.92
C PRO A 185 -6.31 10.79 3.86
N VAL A 186 -5.59 11.09 4.94
CA VAL A 186 -5.17 10.11 5.97
C VAL A 186 -6.33 9.61 6.86
N ASP A 187 -7.51 10.21 6.78
CA ASP A 187 -8.67 9.88 7.63
C ASP A 187 -9.59 8.79 7.06
N LEU A 188 -9.02 7.87 6.27
CA LEU A 188 -9.73 6.86 5.48
C LEU A 188 -9.47 5.41 5.89
N ALA A 189 -8.90 5.23 7.07
CA ALA A 189 -8.63 3.93 7.70
C ALA A 189 -9.86 2.98 7.73
N ASP A 190 -11.06 3.54 7.82
CA ASP A 190 -12.35 2.84 7.88
C ASP A 190 -13.16 2.95 6.56
N ALA A 191 -12.50 3.16 5.43
CA ALA A 191 -13.17 3.18 4.13
C ALA A 191 -13.83 1.83 3.83
N ALA A 192 -15.13 1.86 3.56
CA ALA A 192 -15.94 0.70 3.20
C ALA A 192 -16.10 0.54 1.68
N GLN A 193 -16.05 1.65 0.93
CA GLN A 193 -16.09 1.65 -0.52
C GLN A 193 -15.29 2.83 -1.09
N ILE A 194 -14.54 2.59 -2.16
CA ILE A 194 -13.92 3.65 -2.99
C ILE A 194 -14.66 3.82 -4.32
N ALA A 195 -14.70 5.05 -4.83
CA ALA A 195 -15.23 5.37 -6.15
C ALA A 195 -14.47 6.55 -6.77
N GLY A 196 -14.33 6.55 -8.10
CA GLY A 196 -13.77 7.66 -8.85
C GLY A 196 -14.86 8.42 -9.61
N GLY A 197 -14.79 9.74 -9.57
CA GLY A 197 -15.30 10.58 -10.65
C GLY A 197 -14.21 10.88 -11.66
N THR A 198 -14.50 11.66 -12.69
CA THR A 198 -13.47 11.97 -13.70
C THR A 198 -12.25 12.71 -13.09
N PHE A 199 -12.52 13.70 -12.22
CA PHE A 199 -11.50 14.59 -11.65
C PHE A 199 -11.50 14.64 -10.11
N HIS A 200 -12.21 13.72 -9.46
CA HIS A 200 -12.32 13.68 -8.00
C HIS A 200 -12.42 12.23 -7.54
N THR A 201 -12.04 11.99 -6.30
CA THR A 201 -12.07 10.69 -5.65
C THR A 201 -13.04 10.74 -4.48
N ILE A 202 -13.75 9.63 -4.26
CA ILE A 202 -14.78 9.50 -3.25
C ILE A 202 -14.50 8.25 -2.42
N ALA A 203 -14.59 8.37 -1.10
CA ALA A 203 -14.59 7.24 -0.19
C ALA A 203 -15.85 7.28 0.69
N LEU A 204 -16.56 6.15 0.73
CA LEU A 204 -17.61 5.88 1.70
C LEU A 204 -16.96 5.27 2.94
N ARG A 205 -17.16 5.88 4.09
CA ARG A 205 -16.69 5.36 5.38
C ARG A 205 -17.71 4.41 5.97
N ALA A 206 -17.26 3.46 6.79
CA ALA A 206 -18.11 2.46 7.42
C ALA A 206 -19.23 3.04 8.30
N ASN A 207 -19.05 4.26 8.81
CA ASN A 207 -20.08 4.98 9.57
C ASN A 207 -21.17 5.62 8.68
N GLY A 208 -21.14 5.42 7.36
CA GLY A 208 -22.10 5.97 6.40
C GLY A 208 -21.82 7.40 5.94
N SER A 209 -20.71 8.02 6.38
CA SER A 209 -20.27 9.34 5.92
C SER A 209 -19.42 9.25 4.64
N VAL A 210 -19.39 10.32 3.86
CA VAL A 210 -18.70 10.37 2.56
C VAL A 210 -17.57 11.39 2.56
N ARG A 211 -16.36 10.96 2.21
CA ARG A 211 -15.20 11.82 1.96
C ARG A 211 -15.01 12.01 0.46
N CYS A 212 -14.70 13.23 0.03
CA CYS A 212 -14.41 13.55 -1.37
C CYS A 212 -13.24 14.53 -1.45
N TRP A 213 -12.36 14.35 -2.42
CA TRP A 213 -11.23 15.24 -2.69
C TRP A 213 -10.90 15.31 -4.19
N GLY A 214 -10.12 16.30 -4.60
CA GLY A 214 -9.85 16.62 -6.00
C GLY A 214 -10.60 17.86 -6.49
N TYR A 215 -10.95 17.89 -7.78
CA TYR A 215 -11.61 19.03 -8.41
C TYR A 215 -12.99 19.32 -7.82
N ASN A 216 -13.24 20.58 -7.40
CA ASN A 216 -14.47 20.97 -6.70
C ASN A 216 -15.16 22.26 -7.20
N GLU A 217 -14.88 22.74 -8.43
CA GLU A 217 -15.47 24.02 -8.89
C GLU A 217 -17.01 24.02 -9.04
N PHE A 218 -17.65 22.85 -9.04
CA PHE A 218 -19.11 22.71 -9.09
C PHE A 218 -19.70 22.20 -7.77
N GLY A 219 -18.90 22.13 -6.71
CA GLY A 219 -19.32 21.62 -5.39
C GLY A 219 -19.48 20.10 -5.35
N GLN A 220 -18.89 19.34 -6.28
CA GLN A 220 -18.99 17.87 -6.31
C GLN A 220 -18.29 17.16 -5.13
N CYS A 221 -17.39 17.84 -4.43
CA CYS A 221 -16.82 17.39 -3.16
C CYS A 221 -17.39 18.13 -1.93
N ASP A 222 -18.40 18.98 -2.11
CA ASP A 222 -19.14 19.58 -0.99
C ASP A 222 -20.15 18.56 -0.43
N THR A 223 -19.65 17.54 0.27
CA THR A 223 -20.48 16.47 0.84
C THR A 223 -21.60 17.06 1.72
N PRO A 224 -22.88 16.71 1.49
CA PRO A 224 -23.97 17.14 2.35
C PRO A 224 -23.79 16.67 3.80
N ALA A 225 -23.83 17.59 4.77
CA ALA A 225 -23.57 17.29 6.18
C ALA A 225 -24.60 16.33 6.83
N ASP A 226 -25.78 16.19 6.24
CA ASP A 226 -26.85 15.29 6.67
C ASP A 226 -26.74 13.86 6.12
N LEU A 227 -25.73 13.59 5.27
CA LEU A 227 -25.48 12.28 4.70
C LEU A 227 -24.61 11.43 5.64
N THR A 228 -25.27 10.68 6.53
CA THR A 228 -24.63 9.83 7.55
C THR A 228 -25.01 8.35 7.44
N ASP A 229 -25.78 7.99 6.43
CA ASP A 229 -26.37 6.66 6.22
C ASP A 229 -26.21 6.21 4.76
N ALA A 230 -25.16 6.70 4.08
CA ALA A 230 -24.84 6.23 2.74
C ALA A 230 -24.40 4.75 2.79
N THR A 231 -24.87 3.97 1.84
CA THR A 231 -24.54 2.54 1.66
C THR A 231 -23.80 2.26 0.36
N GLN A 232 -23.81 3.22 -0.58
CA GLN A 232 -23.01 3.17 -1.79
C GLN A 232 -22.68 4.59 -2.27
N VAL A 233 -21.50 4.76 -2.85
CA VAL A 233 -21.09 5.98 -3.58
C VAL A 233 -20.72 5.68 -5.03
N ALA A 234 -20.93 6.65 -5.90
CA ALA A 234 -20.50 6.64 -7.30
C ALA A 234 -20.14 8.07 -7.76
N GLY A 235 -19.17 8.18 -8.66
CA GLY A 235 -18.78 9.44 -9.29
C GLY A 235 -19.22 9.51 -10.75
N GLY A 236 -19.52 10.72 -11.22
CA GLY A 236 -19.59 11.03 -12.65
C GLY A 236 -18.49 12.01 -13.05
N TYR A 237 -18.69 12.77 -14.15
CA TYR A 237 -17.68 13.71 -14.64
C TYR A 237 -17.40 14.84 -13.62
N ARG A 238 -18.47 15.47 -13.13
CA ARG A 238 -18.44 16.62 -12.20
C ARG A 238 -19.58 16.58 -11.18
N HIS A 239 -20.05 15.39 -10.84
CA HIS A 239 -21.09 15.19 -9.84
C HIS A 239 -20.83 13.89 -9.05
N THR A 240 -21.36 13.85 -7.84
CA THR A 240 -21.23 12.74 -6.91
C THR A 240 -22.61 12.22 -6.55
N ILE A 241 -22.72 10.91 -6.39
CA ILE A 241 -23.96 10.20 -6.12
C ILE A 241 -23.75 9.33 -4.88
N ALA A 242 -24.71 9.37 -3.96
CA ALA A 242 -24.77 8.47 -2.82
C ALA A 242 -26.15 7.80 -2.75
N LEU A 243 -26.14 6.47 -2.57
CA LEU A 243 -27.32 5.69 -2.19
C LEU A 243 -27.41 5.67 -0.67
N ARG A 244 -28.60 5.94 -0.12
CA ARG A 244 -28.86 5.89 1.32
C ARG A 244 -29.48 4.55 1.71
N ALA A 245 -29.30 4.15 2.97
CA ALA A 245 -29.84 2.90 3.51
C ALA A 245 -31.37 2.75 3.36
N ASN A 246 -32.10 3.87 3.25
CA ASN A 246 -33.55 3.89 3.03
C ASN A 246 -33.97 3.73 1.56
N GLY A 247 -33.03 3.51 0.63
CA GLY A 247 -33.27 3.36 -0.81
C GLY A 247 -33.40 4.66 -1.60
N SER A 248 -33.26 5.83 -0.95
CA SER A 248 -33.24 7.12 -1.64
C SER A 248 -31.84 7.47 -2.17
N VAL A 249 -31.78 8.27 -3.24
CA VAL A 249 -30.53 8.68 -3.88
C VAL A 249 -30.27 10.18 -3.68
N ARG A 250 -29.06 10.52 -3.23
CA ARG A 250 -28.61 11.91 -3.06
C ARG A 250 -27.51 12.21 -4.08
N CYS A 251 -27.69 13.26 -4.87
CA CYS A 251 -26.70 13.72 -5.84
C CYS A 251 -26.31 15.18 -5.56
N TRP A 252 -25.05 15.54 -5.81
CA TRP A 252 -24.56 16.92 -5.69
C TRP A 252 -23.42 17.19 -6.69
N GLY A 253 -23.10 18.47 -6.93
CA GLY A 253 -22.15 18.90 -7.95
C GLY A 253 -22.81 19.61 -9.15
N ASN A 254 -22.25 19.42 -10.34
CA ASN A 254 -22.75 20.04 -11.58
C ASN A 254 -24.16 19.55 -11.93
N ASN A 255 -25.05 20.47 -12.34
CA ASN A 255 -26.41 20.15 -12.76
C ASN A 255 -26.80 20.68 -14.15
N ASN A 256 -25.83 20.97 -15.01
CA ASN A 256 -26.11 21.63 -16.30
C ASN A 256 -27.02 20.79 -17.22
N GLN A 257 -27.07 19.47 -17.00
CA GLN A 257 -27.89 18.53 -17.76
C GLN A 257 -29.00 17.89 -16.90
N GLY A 258 -29.21 18.36 -15.66
CA GLY A 258 -30.15 17.75 -14.73
C GLY A 258 -29.65 16.48 -14.04
N GLN A 259 -28.35 16.16 -14.12
CA GLN A 259 -27.77 14.92 -13.60
C GLN A 259 -27.83 14.74 -12.08
N ILE A 260 -28.04 15.83 -11.32
CA ILE A 260 -28.29 15.77 -9.88
C ILE A 260 -29.76 16.02 -9.50
N SER A 261 -30.65 16.18 -10.49
CA SER A 261 -32.09 16.32 -10.28
C SER A 261 -32.75 14.96 -10.05
N THR A 262 -32.45 14.34 -8.90
CA THR A 262 -32.98 13.02 -8.53
C THR A 262 -34.51 12.98 -8.61
N PRO A 263 -35.11 11.97 -9.26
CA PRO A 263 -36.55 11.74 -9.25
C PRO A 263 -37.09 11.52 -7.83
N ALA A 264 -38.13 12.25 -7.43
CA ALA A 264 -38.66 12.23 -6.07
C ALA A 264 -39.32 10.89 -5.68
N ASP A 265 -39.72 10.08 -6.67
CA ASP A 265 -40.34 8.76 -6.50
C ASP A 265 -39.31 7.62 -6.38
N LEU A 266 -38.02 7.90 -6.52
CA LEU A 266 -36.95 6.91 -6.38
C LEU A 266 -36.58 6.70 -4.90
N ILE A 267 -37.27 5.77 -4.26
CA ILE A 267 -37.11 5.43 -2.83
C ILE A 267 -36.72 3.96 -2.59
N ASP A 268 -36.51 3.19 -3.64
CA ASP A 268 -36.23 1.76 -3.61
C ASP A 268 -35.02 1.39 -4.47
N ALA A 269 -34.06 2.32 -4.61
CA ALA A 269 -32.81 2.04 -5.27
C ALA A 269 -31.96 1.05 -4.44
N VAL A 270 -31.30 0.13 -5.13
CA VAL A 270 -30.38 -0.87 -4.56
C VAL A 270 -28.97 -0.74 -5.12
N GLN A 271 -28.79 -0.01 -6.23
CA GLN A 271 -27.49 0.34 -6.78
C GLN A 271 -27.55 1.68 -7.51
N VAL A 272 -26.47 2.45 -7.50
CA VAL A 272 -26.26 3.66 -8.28
C VAL A 272 -24.98 3.58 -9.11
N ALA A 273 -24.97 4.27 -10.25
CA ALA A 273 -23.80 4.45 -11.10
C ALA A 273 -23.82 5.83 -11.77
N GLY A 274 -22.67 6.46 -11.91
CA GLY A 274 -22.50 7.69 -12.67
C GLY A 274 -21.93 7.39 -14.05
N GLY A 275 -22.47 8.01 -15.09
CA GLY A 275 -21.74 8.23 -16.34
C GLY A 275 -21.13 9.63 -16.36
N SER A 276 -20.70 10.13 -17.53
CA SER A 276 -20.10 11.48 -17.57
C SER A 276 -21.07 12.55 -17.04
N ASN A 277 -22.22 12.71 -17.68
CA ASN A 277 -23.21 13.74 -17.31
C ASN A 277 -24.61 13.16 -17.08
N HIS A 278 -24.72 11.89 -16.69
CA HIS A 278 -25.97 11.23 -16.37
C HIS A 278 -25.81 10.30 -15.17
N THR A 279 -26.91 10.04 -14.48
CA THR A 279 -26.97 9.17 -13.30
C THR A 279 -27.92 8.02 -13.57
N ILE A 280 -27.52 6.82 -13.13
CA ILE A 280 -28.29 5.58 -13.27
C ILE A 280 -28.55 5.01 -11.88
N ALA A 281 -29.77 4.53 -11.64
CA ALA A 281 -30.13 3.79 -10.45
C ALA A 281 -30.85 2.48 -10.81
N LEU A 282 -30.41 1.39 -10.19
CA LEU A 282 -31.09 0.10 -10.19
C LEU A 282 -32.07 0.05 -9.03
N ARG A 283 -33.32 -0.33 -9.30
CA ARG A 283 -34.37 -0.50 -8.29
C ARG A 283 -34.44 -1.94 -7.82
N ALA A 284 -34.94 -2.16 -6.60
CA ALA A 284 -35.09 -3.48 -5.99
C ALA A 284 -35.92 -4.48 -6.84
N ASN A 285 -36.80 -3.97 -7.70
CA ASN A 285 -37.58 -4.78 -8.63
C ASN A 285 -36.87 -5.11 -9.96
N GLY A 286 -35.57 -4.83 -10.07
CA GLY A 286 -34.76 -5.07 -11.27
C GLY A 286 -35.00 -4.09 -12.42
N ALA A 287 -35.77 -3.02 -12.21
CA ALA A 287 -35.95 -1.94 -13.18
C ALA A 287 -34.86 -0.87 -13.03
N VAL A 288 -34.50 -0.20 -14.12
CA VAL A 288 -33.50 0.88 -14.12
C VAL A 288 -34.17 2.25 -14.29
N ARG A 289 -33.60 3.26 -13.65
CA ARG A 289 -33.93 4.68 -13.83
C ARG A 289 -32.67 5.44 -14.22
N CYS A 290 -32.80 6.35 -15.19
CA CYS A 290 -31.71 7.22 -15.63
C CYS A 290 -32.21 8.66 -15.75
N TRP A 291 -31.38 9.62 -15.36
CA TRP A 291 -31.64 11.05 -15.54
C TRP A 291 -30.33 11.81 -15.81
N GLY A 292 -30.45 13.02 -16.37
CA GLY A 292 -29.32 13.83 -16.81
C GLY A 292 -29.23 13.94 -18.34
N ALA A 293 -28.00 14.03 -18.84
CA ALA A 293 -27.68 14.11 -20.26
C ALA A 293 -28.27 12.93 -21.05
N ASN A 294 -28.81 13.21 -22.25
CA ASN A 294 -29.48 12.19 -23.07
C ASN A 294 -29.30 12.43 -24.59
N GLU A 295 -28.28 13.18 -25.00
CA GLU A 295 -28.03 13.55 -26.39
C GLU A 295 -27.74 12.34 -27.29
N TYR A 296 -27.25 11.24 -26.70
CA TYR A 296 -26.95 9.98 -27.38
C TYR A 296 -27.93 8.86 -26.98
N GLY A 297 -29.00 9.18 -26.26
CA GLY A 297 -29.96 8.20 -25.75
C GLY A 297 -29.47 7.40 -24.54
N GLN A 298 -28.42 7.85 -23.84
CA GLN A 298 -27.85 7.18 -22.66
C GLN A 298 -28.81 7.07 -21.46
N CYS A 299 -29.89 7.87 -21.44
CA CYS A 299 -31.00 7.72 -20.51
C CYS A 299 -32.30 7.18 -21.12
N ASN A 300 -32.30 6.77 -22.39
CA ASN A 300 -33.42 6.04 -23.01
C ASN A 300 -33.42 4.58 -22.54
N THR A 301 -33.73 4.38 -21.26
CA THR A 301 -33.76 3.06 -20.63
C THR A 301 -34.74 2.15 -21.38
N PRO A 302 -34.32 0.94 -21.82
CA PRO A 302 -35.21 0.03 -22.53
C PRO A 302 -36.43 -0.36 -21.69
N ALA A 303 -37.63 -0.25 -22.26
CA ALA A 303 -38.89 -0.49 -21.54
C ALA A 303 -39.09 -1.95 -21.10
N ASP A 304 -38.41 -2.88 -21.78
CA ASP A 304 -38.41 -4.32 -21.51
C ASP A 304 -37.32 -4.75 -20.51
N LEU A 305 -36.47 -3.82 -20.07
CA LEU A 305 -35.39 -4.09 -19.12
C LEU A 305 -36.00 -4.44 -17.75
N THR A 306 -36.02 -5.74 -17.48
CA THR A 306 -36.48 -6.34 -16.23
C THR A 306 -35.43 -7.34 -15.76
N ASN A 307 -35.30 -7.52 -14.44
CA ASN A 307 -34.31 -8.42 -13.83
C ASN A 307 -32.85 -7.99 -14.03
N ALA A 308 -32.57 -6.68 -14.08
CA ALA A 308 -31.21 -6.20 -13.94
C ALA A 308 -30.69 -6.47 -12.52
N THR A 309 -29.45 -6.94 -12.43
CA THR A 309 -28.74 -7.25 -11.18
C THR A 309 -27.57 -6.30 -10.95
N GLN A 310 -27.06 -5.66 -12.01
CA GLN A 310 -26.04 -4.61 -11.92
C GLN A 310 -26.27 -3.53 -12.98
N VAL A 311 -25.88 -2.30 -12.68
CA VAL A 311 -25.77 -1.19 -13.65
C VAL A 311 -24.37 -0.58 -13.63
N ALA A 312 -23.92 -0.08 -14.79
CA ALA A 312 -22.70 0.69 -14.95
C ALA A 312 -22.93 1.85 -15.94
N GLY A 313 -22.39 3.03 -15.61
CA GLY A 313 -22.43 4.21 -16.46
C GLY A 313 -21.10 4.39 -17.18
N GLY A 314 -21.12 4.38 -18.51
CA GLY A 314 -19.99 4.80 -19.32
C GLY A 314 -20.00 6.31 -19.57
N GLY A 315 -19.11 6.77 -20.44
CA GLY A 315 -19.07 8.20 -20.77
C GLY A 315 -20.37 8.69 -21.40
N PHE A 316 -20.82 7.96 -22.43
CA PHE A 316 -21.99 8.30 -23.25
C PHE A 316 -22.95 7.11 -23.47
N HIS A 317 -22.78 6.04 -22.72
CA HIS A 317 -23.59 4.83 -22.79
C HIS A 317 -23.86 4.28 -21.39
N SER A 318 -24.87 3.42 -21.30
CA SER A 318 -25.33 2.82 -20.07
C SER A 318 -25.42 1.32 -20.26
N ILE A 319 -25.06 0.57 -19.22
CA ILE A 319 -25.00 -0.89 -19.23
C ILE A 319 -25.82 -1.44 -18.06
N ALA A 320 -26.59 -2.49 -18.31
CA ALA A 320 -27.20 -3.32 -17.29
C ALA A 320 -26.77 -4.79 -17.47
N LEU A 321 -26.33 -5.42 -16.39
CA LEU A 321 -26.18 -6.87 -16.28
C LEU A 321 -27.51 -7.47 -15.83
N LEU A 322 -27.96 -8.51 -16.52
CA LEU A 322 -29.20 -9.22 -16.21
C LEU A 322 -28.93 -10.48 -15.38
N ALA A 323 -29.92 -10.93 -14.62
CA ALA A 323 -29.84 -12.13 -13.77
C ALA A 323 -29.47 -13.42 -14.53
N ASN A 324 -29.68 -13.47 -15.84
CA ASN A 324 -29.28 -14.59 -16.71
C ASN A 324 -27.81 -14.49 -17.20
N GLY A 325 -27.04 -13.52 -16.68
CA GLY A 325 -25.64 -13.28 -17.06
C GLY A 325 -25.46 -12.65 -18.45
N THR A 326 -26.50 -12.04 -19.03
CA THR A 326 -26.39 -11.26 -20.29
C THR A 326 -26.30 -9.76 -20.01
N ILE A 327 -25.74 -9.04 -20.98
CA ILE A 327 -25.57 -7.58 -20.89
C ILE A 327 -26.55 -6.88 -21.83
N ARG A 328 -27.22 -5.85 -21.32
CA ARG A 328 -28.09 -4.95 -22.09
C ARG A 328 -27.52 -3.53 -22.02
N GLY A 329 -26.98 -3.04 -23.14
CA GLY A 329 -26.49 -1.67 -23.26
C GLY A 329 -27.38 -0.76 -24.11
N TRP A 330 -27.32 0.55 -23.85
CA TRP A 330 -27.98 1.61 -24.62
C TRP A 330 -27.17 2.91 -24.58
N GLY A 331 -27.52 3.89 -25.43
CA GLY A 331 -26.76 5.13 -25.61
C GLY A 331 -25.83 5.09 -26.83
N LEU A 332 -24.72 5.84 -26.78
CA LEU A 332 -23.72 5.89 -27.86
C LEU A 332 -23.13 4.50 -28.14
N ASN A 333 -22.91 4.18 -29.42
CA ASN A 333 -22.38 2.88 -29.84
C ASN A 333 -21.40 2.92 -31.03
N ASP A 334 -20.77 4.06 -31.28
CA ASP A 334 -19.90 4.25 -32.46
C ASP A 334 -18.74 3.25 -32.55
N PHE A 335 -18.34 2.65 -31.42
CA PHE A 335 -17.28 1.63 -31.32
C PHE A 335 -17.80 0.26 -30.85
N GLY A 336 -19.11 0.05 -30.82
CA GLY A 336 -19.70 -1.20 -30.32
C GLY A 336 -19.70 -1.34 -28.79
N GLN A 337 -19.37 -0.29 -28.05
CA GLN A 337 -19.17 -0.30 -26.60
C GLN A 337 -20.40 -0.69 -25.78
N ASN A 338 -21.62 -0.54 -26.32
CA ASN A 338 -22.85 -0.96 -25.62
C ASN A 338 -23.40 -2.32 -26.09
N SER A 339 -22.67 -2.98 -27.00
CA SER A 339 -23.09 -4.22 -27.66
C SER A 339 -22.20 -5.41 -27.29
N LEU A 340 -21.70 -5.43 -26.04
CA LEU A 340 -20.87 -6.53 -25.51
C LEU A 340 -21.69 -7.82 -25.44
N GLY A 341 -21.37 -8.77 -26.33
CA GLY A 341 -22.06 -10.05 -26.45
C GLY A 341 -21.51 -11.13 -25.51
N GLY A 342 -22.40 -11.96 -24.98
CA GLY A 342 -22.05 -13.12 -24.14
C GLY A 342 -23.18 -13.49 -23.17
N ILE A 343 -22.99 -14.63 -22.49
CA ILE A 343 -23.84 -15.12 -21.40
C ILE A 343 -22.93 -15.54 -20.24
N GLY A 344 -23.41 -15.54 -18.99
CA GLY A 344 -22.65 -16.00 -17.83
C GLY A 344 -21.71 -14.96 -17.21
N PHE A 345 -21.91 -13.67 -17.49
CA PHE A 345 -21.19 -12.61 -16.79
C PHE A 345 -21.69 -12.43 -15.35
N VAL A 346 -20.78 -12.06 -14.45
CA VAL A 346 -21.06 -11.80 -13.02
C VAL A 346 -20.78 -10.35 -12.63
N GLN A 347 -20.01 -9.60 -13.43
CA GLN A 347 -19.73 -8.18 -13.20
C GLN A 347 -19.58 -7.42 -14.52
N VAL A 348 -19.95 -6.14 -14.53
CA VAL A 348 -19.71 -5.18 -15.61
C VAL A 348 -19.10 -3.88 -15.08
N ALA A 349 -18.21 -3.29 -15.87
CA ALA A 349 -17.69 -1.94 -15.70
C ALA A 349 -17.68 -1.20 -17.05
N ALA A 350 -17.85 0.11 -17.04
CA ALA A 350 -17.93 0.91 -18.26
C ALA A 350 -16.98 2.11 -18.16
N GLY A 351 -16.12 2.26 -19.17
CA GLY A 351 -15.29 3.43 -19.36
C GLY A 351 -15.96 4.46 -20.29
N GLU A 352 -15.18 5.40 -20.82
CA GLU A 352 -15.73 6.48 -21.67
C GLU A 352 -16.35 5.93 -22.96
N TYR A 353 -15.61 5.03 -23.63
CA TYR A 353 -15.97 4.44 -24.92
C TYR A 353 -15.72 2.91 -24.97
N HIS A 354 -15.62 2.24 -23.83
CA HIS A 354 -15.46 0.79 -23.75
C HIS A 354 -16.25 0.20 -22.58
N THR A 355 -16.59 -1.07 -22.67
CA THR A 355 -17.28 -1.85 -21.62
C THR A 355 -16.49 -3.12 -21.37
N VAL A 356 -16.34 -3.45 -20.09
CA VAL A 356 -15.60 -4.61 -19.60
C VAL A 356 -16.57 -5.48 -18.80
N ALA A 357 -16.45 -6.79 -18.94
CA ALA A 357 -17.26 -7.75 -18.20
C ALA A 357 -16.43 -8.92 -17.69
N LEU A 358 -16.81 -9.43 -16.52
CA LEU A 358 -16.15 -10.51 -15.80
C LEU A 358 -17.03 -11.76 -15.80
N TYR A 359 -16.42 -12.91 -16.04
CA TYR A 359 -17.02 -14.24 -15.86
C TYR A 359 -16.76 -14.78 -14.45
N GLN A 360 -17.59 -15.73 -14.01
CA GLN A 360 -17.41 -16.39 -12.70
C GLN A 360 -16.08 -17.16 -12.59
N ASP A 361 -15.50 -17.59 -13.72
CA ASP A 361 -14.21 -18.28 -13.77
C ASP A 361 -13.00 -17.32 -13.73
N GLY A 362 -13.24 -16.02 -13.59
CA GLY A 362 -12.20 -14.99 -13.56
C GLY A 362 -11.75 -14.51 -14.94
N THR A 363 -12.38 -14.97 -16.04
CA THR A 363 -12.09 -14.48 -17.39
C THR A 363 -12.67 -13.08 -17.60
N VAL A 364 -11.93 -12.20 -18.26
CA VAL A 364 -12.37 -10.84 -18.60
C VAL A 364 -12.62 -10.69 -20.10
N ARG A 365 -13.69 -9.98 -20.48
CA ARG A 365 -13.95 -9.53 -21.85
C ARG A 365 -14.10 -8.01 -21.91
N CYS A 366 -13.64 -7.42 -22.99
CA CYS A 366 -13.84 -6.00 -23.29
C CYS A 366 -14.36 -5.78 -24.70
N GLN A 367 -15.17 -4.75 -24.90
CA GLN A 367 -15.60 -4.29 -26.21
C GLN A 367 -15.78 -2.76 -26.23
N GLY A 368 -15.40 -2.14 -27.35
CA GLY A 368 -15.50 -0.70 -27.56
C GLY A 368 -14.29 -0.15 -28.29
N LEU A 369 -14.03 1.14 -28.09
CA LEU A 369 -12.84 1.82 -28.60
C LEU A 369 -11.59 1.15 -28.02
N ASN A 370 -10.60 0.85 -28.87
CA ASN A 370 -9.37 0.17 -28.47
C ASN A 370 -8.08 0.88 -28.95
N ASN A 371 -8.13 2.18 -29.21
CA ASN A 371 -7.00 2.93 -29.75
C ASN A 371 -5.86 3.21 -28.73
N ALA A 372 -6.10 2.94 -27.45
CA ALA A 372 -5.09 3.00 -26.40
C ALA A 372 -4.80 1.61 -25.81
N GLY A 373 -5.33 0.54 -26.41
CA GLY A 373 -5.24 -0.82 -25.89
C GLY A 373 -6.15 -1.11 -24.70
N GLN A 374 -7.16 -0.29 -24.43
CA GLN A 374 -8.07 -0.45 -23.27
C GLN A 374 -8.94 -1.72 -23.33
N CYS A 375 -9.03 -2.38 -24.48
CA CYS A 375 -9.65 -3.70 -24.64
C CYS A 375 -8.64 -4.82 -24.95
N ASP A 376 -7.33 -4.54 -24.90
CA ASP A 376 -6.28 -5.56 -25.04
C ASP A 376 -6.09 -6.28 -23.69
N VAL A 377 -7.05 -7.14 -23.36
CA VAL A 377 -7.01 -7.95 -22.12
C VAL A 377 -5.73 -8.80 -22.10
N PRO A 378 -4.88 -8.70 -21.05
CA PRO A 378 -3.64 -9.46 -20.97
C PRO A 378 -3.88 -10.98 -21.06
N ALA A 379 -3.04 -11.67 -21.84
CA ALA A 379 -3.24 -13.10 -22.14
C ALA A 379 -3.02 -14.02 -20.93
N ASP A 380 -2.25 -13.56 -19.95
CA ASP A 380 -1.93 -14.21 -18.68
C ASP A 380 -2.84 -13.77 -17.53
N LEU A 381 -3.88 -12.97 -17.82
CA LEU A 381 -4.84 -12.55 -16.80
C LEU A 381 -5.76 -13.72 -16.40
N SER A 382 -5.60 -14.18 -15.16
CA SER A 382 -6.44 -15.22 -14.57
C SER A 382 -6.82 -14.88 -13.13
N GLY A 383 -7.87 -15.53 -12.60
CA GLY A 383 -8.26 -15.40 -11.20
C GLY A 383 -8.80 -14.02 -10.83
N VAL A 384 -9.39 -13.29 -11.79
CA VAL A 384 -9.95 -11.95 -11.54
C VAL A 384 -11.21 -12.04 -10.69
N VAL A 385 -11.31 -11.21 -9.66
CA VAL A 385 -12.47 -11.12 -8.75
C VAL A 385 -13.17 -9.77 -8.83
N GLN A 386 -12.51 -8.73 -9.34
CA GLN A 386 -13.11 -7.40 -9.54
C GLN A 386 -12.54 -6.73 -10.80
N ILE A 387 -13.38 -5.98 -11.52
CA ILE A 387 -12.98 -5.10 -12.63
C ILE A 387 -13.41 -3.65 -12.38
N ALA A 388 -12.62 -2.70 -12.88
CA ALA A 388 -12.95 -1.27 -12.94
C ALA A 388 -12.48 -0.65 -14.26
N ALA A 389 -13.15 0.40 -14.74
CA ALA A 389 -12.86 1.03 -16.03
C ALA A 389 -12.86 2.56 -15.89
N GLY A 390 -11.71 3.18 -16.20
CA GLY A 390 -11.61 4.63 -16.33
C GLY A 390 -11.96 5.08 -17.74
N GLU A 391 -11.57 6.30 -18.14
CA GLU A 391 -11.94 6.80 -19.48
C GLU A 391 -11.39 5.90 -20.59
N ARG A 392 -10.09 5.58 -20.50
CA ARG A 392 -9.34 4.83 -21.51
C ARG A 392 -8.36 3.83 -20.92
N HIS A 393 -8.58 3.39 -19.68
CA HIS A 393 -7.78 2.34 -19.03
C HIS A 393 -8.71 1.40 -18.25
N THR A 394 -8.25 0.18 -17.99
CA THR A 394 -9.00 -0.86 -17.27
C THR A 394 -8.12 -1.45 -16.18
N LEU A 395 -8.74 -1.72 -15.02
CA LEU A 395 -8.13 -2.38 -13.87
C LEU A 395 -8.82 -3.72 -13.64
N ALA A 396 -8.04 -4.72 -13.21
CA ALA A 396 -8.53 -5.99 -12.73
C ALA A 396 -7.82 -6.36 -11.42
N LEU A 397 -8.60 -6.73 -10.40
CA LEU A 397 -8.12 -7.28 -9.14
C LEU A 397 -8.16 -8.80 -9.21
N ARG A 398 -7.05 -9.46 -8.88
CA ARG A 398 -6.96 -10.92 -8.78
C ARG A 398 -7.29 -11.38 -7.36
N ALA A 399 -7.71 -12.63 -7.22
CA ALA A 399 -8.03 -13.27 -5.94
C ALA A 399 -6.85 -13.32 -4.97
N ASP A 400 -5.62 -13.21 -5.48
CA ASP A 400 -4.38 -13.15 -4.69
C ASP A 400 -4.04 -11.73 -4.17
N GLY A 401 -4.92 -10.75 -4.40
CA GLY A 401 -4.71 -9.35 -3.98
C GLY A 401 -3.80 -8.54 -4.90
N THR A 402 -3.37 -9.09 -6.05
CA THR A 402 -2.60 -8.34 -7.05
C THR A 402 -3.50 -7.66 -8.09
N ILE A 403 -3.02 -6.56 -8.68
CA ILE A 403 -3.76 -5.79 -9.69
C ILE A 403 -3.09 -5.92 -11.06
N ALA A 404 -3.88 -5.93 -12.12
CA ALA A 404 -3.44 -5.68 -13.49
C ALA A 404 -4.09 -4.40 -14.03
N CYS A 405 -3.33 -3.60 -14.80
CA CYS A 405 -3.83 -2.43 -15.53
C CYS A 405 -3.42 -2.50 -17.00
N TRP A 406 -4.33 -2.14 -17.90
CA TRP A 406 -4.04 -1.99 -19.33
C TRP A 406 -4.81 -0.82 -19.94
N GLY A 407 -4.39 -0.39 -21.13
CA GLY A 407 -4.92 0.78 -21.82
C GLY A 407 -4.01 2.00 -21.74
N SER A 408 -4.62 3.19 -21.74
CA SER A 408 -3.90 4.47 -21.68
C SER A 408 -3.10 4.60 -20.39
N ASN A 409 -1.83 4.98 -20.52
CA ASN A 409 -0.94 5.29 -19.40
C ASN A 409 -0.29 6.68 -19.50
N THR A 410 -0.94 7.62 -20.21
CA THR A 410 -0.35 8.95 -20.50
C THR A 410 -0.09 9.81 -19.26
N HIS A 411 -0.70 9.49 -18.12
CA HIS A 411 -0.54 10.18 -16.84
C HIS A 411 -0.06 9.22 -15.74
N GLY A 412 0.43 8.03 -16.08
CA GLY A 412 0.85 7.05 -15.09
C GLY A 412 -0.30 6.27 -14.45
N GLN A 413 -1.54 6.35 -14.93
CA GLN A 413 -2.68 5.64 -14.34
C GLN A 413 -2.56 4.10 -14.39
N CYS A 414 -1.75 3.54 -15.29
CA CYS A 414 -1.37 2.12 -15.28
C CYS A 414 0.05 1.88 -14.74
N ALA A 415 0.73 2.90 -14.21
CA ALA A 415 1.95 2.72 -13.43
C ALA A 415 1.55 2.26 -12.03
N LEU A 416 1.28 0.96 -11.89
CA LEU A 416 0.83 0.36 -10.64
C LEU A 416 1.81 0.70 -9.52
N PRO A 417 1.33 1.25 -8.39
CA PRO A 417 2.16 1.31 -7.21
C PRO A 417 2.51 -0.12 -6.79
N PRO A 418 3.65 -0.34 -6.14
CA PRO A 418 3.86 -1.60 -5.45
C PRO A 418 2.77 -1.64 -4.35
N VAL A 419 1.95 -2.67 -4.33
CA VAL A 419 0.93 -2.93 -3.30
C VAL A 419 0.58 -4.41 -3.37
N ARG A 420 0.36 -5.02 -2.22
CA ARG A 420 -0.19 -6.37 -2.06
C ARG A 420 -1.45 -6.29 -1.21
N GLY A 421 -2.22 -7.38 -1.16
CA GLY A 421 -3.39 -7.44 -0.30
C GLY A 421 -4.53 -6.50 -0.69
N VAL A 422 -4.60 -6.08 -1.95
CA VAL A 422 -5.64 -5.14 -2.39
C VAL A 422 -7.02 -5.79 -2.25
N ASP A 423 -7.91 -5.11 -1.54
CA ASP A 423 -9.28 -5.59 -1.31
C ASP A 423 -10.28 -4.97 -2.27
N GLN A 424 -10.03 -3.74 -2.72
CA GLN A 424 -10.90 -3.03 -3.65
C GLN A 424 -10.12 -2.22 -4.68
N ILE A 425 -10.63 -2.22 -5.91
CA ILE A 425 -10.19 -1.32 -6.99
C ILE A 425 -11.31 -0.38 -7.41
N ALA A 426 -10.94 0.85 -7.77
CA ALA A 426 -11.80 1.79 -8.47
C ALA A 426 -10.97 2.63 -9.47
N SER A 427 -11.67 3.28 -10.39
CA SER A 427 -11.05 4.12 -11.40
C SER A 427 -11.81 5.43 -11.51
N GLY A 428 -11.08 6.54 -11.53
CA GLY A 428 -11.59 7.79 -12.03
C GLY A 428 -11.34 7.90 -13.54
N GLY A 429 -11.38 9.13 -14.06
CA GLY A 429 -11.21 9.32 -15.51
C GLY A 429 -9.80 8.95 -15.97
N LEU A 430 -8.81 9.62 -15.37
CA LEU A 430 -7.38 9.50 -15.70
C LEU A 430 -6.51 9.11 -14.49
N HIS A 431 -7.12 8.57 -13.44
CA HIS A 431 -6.44 8.09 -12.24
C HIS A 431 -7.08 6.78 -11.78
N SER A 432 -6.32 6.00 -11.02
CA SER A 432 -6.71 4.72 -10.45
C SER A 432 -6.66 4.81 -8.93
N ILE A 433 -7.53 4.04 -8.26
CA ILE A 433 -7.72 4.08 -6.81
C ILE A 433 -7.78 2.65 -6.29
N ILE A 434 -7.15 2.42 -5.15
CA ILE A 434 -7.19 1.15 -4.43
C ILE A 434 -7.53 1.38 -2.98
N PHE A 435 -8.05 0.34 -2.36
CA PHE A 435 -8.11 0.19 -0.92
C PHE A 435 -7.49 -1.16 -0.57
N SER A 436 -6.57 -1.14 0.39
CA SER A 436 -5.90 -2.33 0.92
C SER A 436 -6.03 -2.34 2.43
N THR A 437 -6.37 -3.50 2.99
CA THR A 437 -6.43 -3.76 4.43
C THR A 437 -5.22 -4.53 4.92
N GLU A 438 -4.34 -4.95 4.01
CA GLU A 438 -2.95 -5.23 4.36
C GLU A 438 -2.25 -3.88 4.54
N ASP A 439 -2.43 -3.35 5.74
CA ASP A 439 -1.78 -2.20 6.35
C ASP A 439 -1.03 -2.77 7.56
N CYS A 440 0.14 -3.34 7.28
CA CYS A 440 0.90 -4.17 8.22
C CYS A 440 1.31 -3.42 9.50
N ASP A 441 1.35 -2.09 9.46
CA ASP A 441 1.65 -1.22 10.61
C ASP A 441 0.44 -0.38 11.11
N GLN A 442 -0.73 -0.54 10.48
CA GLN A 442 -2.01 0.11 10.82
C GLN A 442 -1.96 1.64 10.79
N ASN A 443 -1.07 2.22 9.99
CA ASN A 443 -0.87 3.66 9.93
C ASN A 443 -1.81 4.37 8.93
N ALA A 444 -2.59 3.60 8.16
CA ALA A 444 -3.49 4.03 7.09
C ALA A 444 -2.80 4.74 5.90
N VAL A 445 -1.52 4.45 5.68
CA VAL A 445 -0.65 4.98 4.62
C VAL A 445 0.11 3.82 3.97
N LEU A 446 -0.14 3.57 2.67
CA LEU A 446 0.63 2.56 1.93
C LEU A 446 2.08 3.01 1.71
N ASP A 447 3.03 2.43 2.43
CA ASP A 447 4.46 2.72 2.39
C ASP A 447 5.30 1.46 2.07
N LEU A 448 6.62 1.51 2.34
CA LEU A 448 7.59 0.48 1.98
C LEU A 448 7.37 -0.85 2.68
N ASP A 449 6.70 -0.88 3.83
CA ASP A 449 6.42 -2.10 4.58
C ASP A 449 5.48 -3.05 3.82
N GLU A 450 4.61 -2.53 2.95
CA GLU A 450 3.70 -3.35 2.14
C GLU A 450 4.22 -3.63 0.70
N LEU A 451 5.41 -3.12 0.35
CA LEU A 451 5.99 -3.26 -1.00
C LEU A 451 6.90 -4.49 -1.15
N ASP A 452 7.52 -4.98 -0.08
CA ASP A 452 8.67 -5.89 -0.21
C ASP A 452 8.62 -7.21 0.59
N GLY A 453 7.49 -7.55 1.21
CA GLY A 453 7.23 -8.90 1.74
C GLY A 453 8.26 -9.41 2.75
N ARG A 454 8.37 -8.77 3.92
CA ARG A 454 9.12 -9.30 5.08
C ARG A 454 8.17 -9.73 6.20
N ASP A 455 8.57 -10.75 6.96
CA ASP A 455 7.81 -11.88 7.53
C ASP A 455 6.56 -11.63 8.40
N CYS A 456 5.45 -11.14 7.84
CA CYS A 456 4.16 -11.12 8.52
C CYS A 456 3.53 -12.52 8.80
N ASN A 457 4.30 -13.62 8.71
CA ASN A 457 3.77 -14.99 8.69
C ASN A 457 4.35 -15.95 9.74
N GLY A 458 5.14 -15.46 10.70
CA GLY A 458 5.51 -16.23 11.90
C GLY A 458 6.47 -17.39 11.65
N ASN A 459 7.43 -17.21 10.73
CA ASN A 459 8.39 -18.24 10.34
C ASN A 459 9.79 -18.11 10.97
N LEU A 460 9.96 -17.19 11.93
CA LEU A 460 11.19 -16.89 12.70
C LEU A 460 12.29 -16.16 11.91
N TYR A 461 11.92 -15.29 10.95
CA TYR A 461 12.78 -14.23 10.42
C TYR A 461 12.08 -12.86 10.54
N LEU A 462 12.82 -11.75 10.63
CA LEU A 462 12.30 -10.44 11.10
C LEU A 462 11.33 -9.72 10.15
N ASP A 463 10.28 -9.13 10.73
CA ASP A 463 9.18 -8.34 10.16
C ASP A 463 8.85 -7.06 10.97
N SER A 464 7.80 -6.33 10.55
CA SER A 464 7.45 -4.95 10.93
C SER A 464 6.95 -4.71 12.36
N CYS A 465 7.13 -5.65 13.28
CA CYS A 465 6.86 -5.41 14.71
C CYS A 465 7.98 -4.64 15.42
N ASP A 466 9.08 -4.28 14.73
CA ASP A 466 10.31 -3.75 15.33
C ASP A 466 10.76 -2.34 14.85
N ALA A 467 9.99 -1.62 14.04
CA ALA A 467 10.39 -0.30 13.52
C ALA A 467 9.37 0.82 13.83
N THR A 468 9.25 1.20 15.11
CA THR A 468 8.68 2.51 15.45
C THR A 468 9.78 3.57 15.52
N ASP A 469 9.50 4.71 14.89
CA ASP A 469 10.24 5.96 14.84
C ASP A 469 11.35 6.09 13.77
N ASN A 470 11.03 6.89 12.74
CA ASN A 470 11.91 7.83 12.04
C ASN A 470 13.42 7.51 12.13
N LEU A 471 14.01 6.88 11.10
CA LEU A 471 15.38 7.14 10.57
C LEU A 471 15.79 6.12 9.47
N LEU A 472 16.77 6.53 8.67
CA LEU A 472 17.32 5.91 7.45
C LEU A 472 18.33 4.76 7.73
N GLU A 473 18.54 3.92 6.71
CA GLU A 473 19.76 3.12 6.40
C GLU A 473 20.32 2.12 7.44
N ASP A 474 19.97 0.83 7.28
CA ASP A 474 20.64 -0.34 7.87
C ASP A 474 21.96 -0.64 7.13
N CYS A 475 23.08 -0.08 7.61
CA CYS A 475 24.39 -0.21 6.96
C CYS A 475 25.13 -1.53 7.25
N ASN A 476 24.72 -2.32 8.26
CA ASN A 476 25.39 -3.57 8.62
C ASN A 476 24.58 -4.85 8.33
N ALA A 477 23.35 -4.70 7.83
CA ALA A 477 22.43 -5.76 7.42
C ALA A 477 22.13 -6.77 8.54
N ASN A 478 22.25 -6.36 9.81
CA ASN A 478 21.96 -7.23 10.95
C ASN A 478 20.48 -7.20 11.35
N GLY A 479 19.67 -6.33 10.72
CA GLY A 479 18.24 -6.22 10.95
C GLY A 479 17.83 -5.57 12.28
N LEU A 480 18.73 -4.85 12.95
CA LEU A 480 18.46 -4.10 14.19
C LEU A 480 18.90 -2.63 14.00
N GLY A 481 17.97 -1.68 14.19
CA GLY A 481 18.30 -0.25 14.22
C GLY A 481 18.90 0.13 15.57
N ASP A 482 20.21 0.37 15.62
CA ASP A 482 20.93 0.62 16.85
C ASP A 482 21.12 2.13 17.10
N THR A 483 21.24 2.54 18.38
CA THR A 483 21.34 3.96 18.80
C THR A 483 22.48 4.78 18.15
N CYS A 484 23.40 4.14 17.45
CA CYS A 484 24.52 4.73 16.70
C CYS A 484 24.13 5.31 15.33
N GLU A 485 22.91 5.08 14.84
CA GLU A 485 22.45 5.49 13.49
C GLU A 485 21.63 6.80 13.48
N LYS A 486 21.52 7.48 14.62
CA LYS A 486 20.75 8.74 14.72
C LYS A 486 21.50 9.92 14.10
N GLN A 487 21.21 10.20 12.82
CA GLN A 487 21.60 11.44 12.17
C GLN A 487 20.83 12.64 12.77
N LEU A 488 21.56 13.64 13.26
CA LEU A 488 21.01 14.88 13.80
C LEU A 488 21.14 16.00 12.78
N SER A 489 20.01 16.59 12.38
CA SER A 489 20.02 17.86 11.65
C SER A 489 20.37 19.02 12.59
N VAL A 490 21.53 19.63 12.40
CA VAL A 490 22.01 20.78 13.18
C VAL A 490 21.70 22.06 12.42
N ASN A 491 21.02 22.99 13.08
CA ASN A 491 20.78 24.36 12.60
C ASN A 491 20.96 25.36 13.76
N ALA A 492 22.19 25.85 13.94
CA ALA A 492 22.56 26.69 15.08
C ALA A 492 22.79 28.15 14.64
N TYR A 493 22.40 29.11 15.47
CA TYR A 493 22.63 30.53 15.22
C TYR A 493 23.52 31.14 16.31
N SER A 494 24.44 32.02 15.91
CA SER A 494 25.13 32.88 16.87
C SER A 494 24.18 33.99 17.37
N THR A 495 24.56 34.59 18.50
CA THR A 495 24.07 35.93 18.85
C THR A 495 24.60 36.96 17.84
N PHE A 496 24.03 38.17 17.88
CA PHE A 496 24.56 39.28 17.10
C PHE A 496 25.87 39.78 17.71
N PHE A 497 26.92 39.81 16.89
CA PHE A 497 28.17 40.51 17.21
C PHE A 497 27.99 41.98 16.84
N SER A 498 27.72 42.80 17.85
CA SER A 498 27.39 44.22 17.69
C SER A 498 27.84 45.02 18.93
N PRO A 499 28.52 46.17 18.77
CA PRO A 499 29.14 46.65 17.54
C PRO A 499 30.35 45.79 17.15
N ILE A 500 30.60 45.61 15.85
CA ILE A 500 31.82 44.98 15.33
C ILE A 500 32.56 45.98 14.43
N GLY A 501 33.88 46.07 14.62
CA GLY A 501 34.75 47.00 13.91
C GLY A 501 36.20 46.82 14.35
N ARG A 502 37.10 47.66 13.83
CA ARG A 502 38.54 47.56 14.07
C ARG A 502 38.91 47.17 15.51
N GLY A 503 39.72 46.12 15.64
CA GLY A 503 40.23 45.66 16.93
C GLY A 503 39.21 45.01 17.85
N SER A 504 38.02 44.65 17.35
CA SER A 504 36.94 44.01 18.11
C SER A 504 36.66 42.59 17.58
N PRO A 505 37.57 41.63 17.77
CA PRO A 505 37.35 40.26 17.37
C PRO A 505 36.24 39.61 18.22
N ALA A 506 35.48 38.73 17.61
CA ALA A 506 34.42 37.99 18.27
C ALA A 506 34.65 36.48 18.14
N VAL A 507 34.16 35.73 19.13
CA VAL A 507 34.24 34.27 19.13
C VAL A 507 32.85 33.70 19.37
N TRP A 508 32.41 32.84 18.46
CA TRP A 508 31.25 31.98 18.68
C TRP A 508 31.73 30.61 19.13
N VAL A 509 31.26 30.16 20.28
CA VAL A 509 31.43 28.78 20.74
C VAL A 509 30.12 28.06 20.54
N VAL A 510 30.12 27.00 19.74
CA VAL A 510 28.99 26.08 19.59
C VAL A 510 29.21 24.91 20.55
N PRO A 511 28.49 24.85 21.68
CA PRO A 511 28.61 23.74 22.61
C PRO A 511 27.93 22.50 22.04
N GLY A 512 28.57 21.33 22.17
CA GLY A 512 27.99 20.05 21.72
C GLY A 512 27.85 19.95 20.20
N ALA A 513 28.82 20.47 19.44
CA ALA A 513 28.91 20.22 18.01
C ALA A 513 29.15 18.72 17.75
N VAL A 514 28.30 18.11 16.93
CA VAL A 514 28.40 16.71 16.51
C VAL A 514 29.23 16.61 15.23
N ARG A 515 29.79 15.44 14.93
CA ARG A 515 30.63 15.25 13.73
C ARG A 515 29.76 15.29 12.48
N ALA A 516 30.05 16.15 11.51
CA ALA A 516 29.31 16.24 10.25
C ALA A 516 29.51 14.98 9.38
N VAL A 517 28.42 14.54 8.74
CA VAL A 517 28.40 13.48 7.72
C VAL A 517 28.00 14.02 6.34
N THR A 518 27.42 15.21 6.28
CA THR A 518 27.14 15.97 5.05
C THR A 518 27.99 17.25 5.01
N PRO A 519 28.21 17.86 3.82
CA PRO A 519 28.87 19.15 3.73
C PRO A 519 28.23 20.20 4.66
N VAL A 520 29.07 20.96 5.35
CA VAL A 520 28.66 21.94 6.34
C VAL A 520 28.53 23.31 5.71
N THR A 521 27.40 23.97 5.93
CA THR A 521 27.18 25.35 5.47
C THR A 521 27.26 26.31 6.65
N LEU A 522 28.25 27.20 6.65
CA LEU A 522 28.33 28.35 7.55
C LEU A 522 27.89 29.60 6.80
N ARG A 523 26.71 30.12 7.16
CA ARG A 523 26.16 31.34 6.59
C ARG A 523 26.48 32.53 7.48
N VAL A 524 27.06 33.57 6.89
CA VAL A 524 27.41 34.82 7.58
C VAL A 524 26.43 35.91 7.14
N GLN A 525 25.61 36.39 8.07
CA GLN A 525 24.73 37.53 7.87
C GLN A 525 25.38 38.79 8.43
N ALA A 526 25.42 39.86 7.65
CA ALA A 526 26.01 41.11 8.11
C ALA A 526 25.25 42.35 7.63
N ARG A 527 25.40 43.44 8.39
CA ARG A 527 24.93 44.78 8.06
C ARG A 527 25.92 45.80 8.58
N GLY A 528 26.20 46.84 7.80
CA GLY A 528 27.18 47.88 8.14
C GLY A 528 28.34 47.94 7.14
N ASP A 529 29.51 48.34 7.64
CA ASP A 529 30.69 48.73 6.86
C ASP A 529 31.54 47.51 6.42
N PHE A 530 31.05 46.73 5.44
CA PHE A 530 31.65 45.46 4.99
C PHE A 530 31.72 45.31 3.46
N ASP A 531 31.68 46.41 2.70
CA ASP A 531 31.51 46.41 1.25
C ASP A 531 32.63 47.09 0.45
N ALA A 532 33.71 47.57 1.07
CA ALA A 532 34.96 47.84 0.36
C ALA A 532 35.89 46.62 0.26
N TYR A 533 36.79 46.64 -0.72
CA TYR A 533 37.83 45.61 -0.93
C TYR A 533 38.75 45.39 0.29
N LEU A 534 38.84 46.39 1.16
CA LEU A 534 39.63 46.34 2.39
C LEU A 534 38.77 46.13 3.66
N GLU A 535 37.44 46.20 3.55
CA GLU A 535 36.46 46.08 4.64
C GLU A 535 35.85 44.68 4.61
N TYR A 536 36.62 43.71 5.11
CA TYR A 536 36.18 42.33 5.22
C TYR A 536 36.19 41.85 6.65
N VAL A 537 35.56 40.69 6.84
CA VAL A 537 35.63 39.90 8.06
C VAL A 537 36.38 38.63 7.76
N ARG A 538 37.44 38.36 8.53
CA ARG A 538 38.15 37.09 8.47
C ARG A 538 37.47 36.10 9.41
N VAL A 539 36.95 35.01 8.86
CA VAL A 539 36.31 33.92 9.60
C VAL A 539 37.29 32.77 9.70
N ARG A 540 37.55 32.33 10.93
CA ARG A 540 38.50 31.27 11.26
C ARG A 540 37.86 30.15 12.04
N ILE A 541 38.11 28.92 11.64
CA ILE A 541 37.70 27.70 12.34
C ILE A 541 38.91 26.77 12.40
N GLY A 542 39.45 26.58 13.61
CA GLY A 542 40.68 25.82 13.82
C GLY A 542 41.83 26.28 12.91
N THR A 543 42.56 25.33 12.34
CA THR A 543 43.58 25.54 11.29
C THR A 543 43.06 25.28 9.88
N VAL A 544 41.79 24.91 9.76
CA VAL A 544 41.21 24.32 8.55
C VAL A 544 40.54 25.36 7.67
N LEU A 545 39.93 26.38 8.27
CA LEU A 545 39.29 27.47 7.55
C LEU A 545 39.89 28.81 8.00
N ASP A 546 40.39 29.58 7.04
CA ASP A 546 40.77 30.99 7.20
C ASP A 546 40.40 31.74 5.91
N VAL A 547 39.22 32.36 5.90
CA VAL A 547 38.65 33.02 4.72
C VAL A 547 38.20 34.43 5.04
N ASN A 548 38.44 35.35 4.10
CA ASN A 548 37.88 36.70 4.15
C ASN A 548 36.52 36.68 3.46
N VAL A 549 35.48 37.09 4.17
CA VAL A 549 34.12 37.20 3.65
C VAL A 549 33.65 38.65 3.70
N LEU A 550 32.75 38.98 2.77
CA LEU A 550 32.20 40.32 2.55
C LEU A 550 33.31 41.30 2.10
N GLY A 551 33.17 41.90 0.92
CA GLY A 551 34.24 42.72 0.31
C GLY A 551 34.05 43.00 -1.18
N THR A 552 32.80 43.14 -1.62
CA THR A 552 32.45 43.45 -3.01
C THR A 552 31.84 44.84 -3.12
N SER A 553 32.26 45.62 -4.12
CA SER A 553 32.13 47.08 -4.22
C SER A 553 30.84 47.71 -3.67
N GLY A 554 30.99 48.60 -2.70
CA GLY A 554 29.96 49.47 -2.14
C GLY A 554 30.56 50.35 -1.03
N ALA A 555 29.73 51.15 -0.35
CA ALA A 555 30.15 51.99 0.78
C ALA A 555 29.33 51.80 2.07
N CYS A 556 28.26 50.98 2.04
CA CYS A 556 27.53 50.45 3.21
C CYS A 556 26.58 49.28 2.84
N ILE A 557 26.60 48.17 3.59
CA ILE A 557 25.54 47.15 3.56
C ILE A 557 24.32 47.64 4.38
N VAL A 558 23.35 48.26 3.70
CA VAL A 558 22.16 48.86 4.35
C VAL A 558 21.04 47.87 4.69
N SER A 559 20.98 46.73 4.00
CA SER A 559 20.07 45.61 4.27
C SER A 559 20.89 44.35 4.57
N PRO A 560 20.50 43.53 5.57
CA PRO A 560 21.27 42.33 5.92
C PRO A 560 21.52 41.42 4.71
N ALA A 561 22.78 41.12 4.43
CA ALA A 561 23.22 40.26 3.34
C ALA A 561 23.83 38.97 3.89
N TRP A 562 23.67 37.86 3.15
CA TRP A 562 24.22 36.55 3.49
C TRP A 562 25.42 36.22 2.60
N HIS A 563 26.42 35.58 3.19
CA HIS A 563 27.55 34.99 2.50
C HIS A 563 27.75 33.56 3.02
N ASP A 564 27.67 32.57 2.14
CA ASP A 564 27.72 31.16 2.50
C ASP A 564 29.13 30.61 2.29
N ILE A 565 29.66 29.93 3.30
CA ILE A 565 30.91 29.18 3.25
C ILE A 565 30.55 27.70 3.36
N VAL A 566 30.97 26.90 2.38
CA VAL A 566 30.81 25.44 2.42
C VAL A 566 32.12 24.81 2.86
N ILE A 567 32.04 23.92 3.86
CA ILE A 567 33.17 23.21 4.45
C ILE A 567 32.90 21.72 4.26
N ASP A 568 33.88 20.96 3.80
CA ASP A 568 33.74 19.51 3.71
C ASP A 568 33.68 18.87 5.12
N PRO A 569 33.03 17.70 5.27
CA PRO A 569 32.80 17.09 6.58
C PRO A 569 34.10 16.75 7.32
N GLU A 570 35.13 16.29 6.61
CA GLU A 570 36.39 15.85 7.21
C GLU A 570 37.13 17.03 7.84
N SER A 571 37.31 18.10 7.07
CA SER A 571 37.83 19.39 7.49
C SER A 571 37.07 19.96 8.70
N PHE A 572 35.73 19.96 8.65
CA PHE A 572 34.90 20.46 9.74
C PHE A 572 35.09 19.67 11.04
N ASN A 573 35.15 18.34 10.93
CA ASN A 573 35.26 17.44 12.07
C ASN A 573 36.59 17.57 12.83
N GLN A 574 37.68 17.89 12.12
CA GLN A 574 38.98 18.15 12.75
C GLN A 574 38.97 19.39 13.66
N CYS A 575 37.97 20.28 13.53
CA CYS A 575 37.86 21.51 14.29
C CYS A 575 37.03 21.39 15.58
N ILE A 576 36.37 20.26 15.80
CA ILE A 576 35.61 19.98 17.02
C ILE A 576 36.62 19.55 18.09
N ASP A 577 36.66 20.27 19.21
CA ASP A 577 37.60 19.94 20.28
C ASP A 577 37.18 18.69 21.07
N ALA A 578 38.08 18.18 21.93
CA ALA A 578 37.83 16.97 22.73
C ALA A 578 36.65 17.09 23.70
N THR A 579 36.11 18.30 23.92
CA THR A 579 34.89 18.52 24.73
C THR A 579 33.62 18.56 23.88
N GLY A 580 33.73 18.36 22.57
CA GLY A 580 32.63 18.47 21.61
C GLY A 580 32.26 19.92 21.32
N ALA A 581 33.15 20.90 21.54
CA ALA A 581 32.89 22.29 21.24
C ALA A 581 33.58 22.73 19.94
N LEU A 582 32.85 23.48 19.11
CA LEU A 582 33.40 24.13 17.92
C LEU A 582 33.61 25.62 18.20
N ARG A 583 34.79 26.14 17.87
CA ARG A 583 35.14 27.56 18.03
C ARG A 583 35.31 28.23 16.67
N ILE A 584 34.49 29.25 16.43
CA ILE A 584 34.52 30.08 15.22
C ILE A 584 34.93 31.49 15.64
N THR A 585 36.09 31.95 15.16
CA THR A 585 36.61 33.30 15.40
C THR A 585 36.33 34.20 14.22
N VAL A 586 35.98 35.45 14.52
CA VAL A 586 35.59 36.47 13.55
C VAL A 586 36.42 37.71 13.83
N ASP A 587 37.31 38.07 12.90
CA ASP A 587 38.19 39.21 13.02
C ASP A 587 37.87 40.24 11.93
N PRO A 588 37.27 41.39 12.28
CA PRO A 588 37.09 42.47 11.33
C PRO A 588 38.44 43.06 10.94
N SER A 589 38.61 43.36 9.65
CA SER A 589 39.80 44.07 9.14
C SER A 589 39.94 45.48 9.74
N ASP A 590 41.14 46.06 9.64
CA ASP A 590 41.42 47.40 10.17
C ASP A 590 40.59 48.52 9.50
N ALA A 591 39.97 48.23 8.35
CA ALA A 591 39.14 49.19 7.62
C ALA A 591 37.69 49.22 8.09
N VAL A 592 37.19 48.18 8.77
CA VAL A 592 35.78 48.13 9.23
C VAL A 592 35.54 49.16 10.34
N ASP A 593 34.71 50.15 10.08
CA ASP A 593 34.23 51.12 11.05
C ASP A 593 32.87 50.70 11.63
N ALA A 594 32.83 50.52 12.95
CA ALA A 594 31.62 50.15 13.67
C ALA A 594 30.48 51.19 13.56
N LEU A 595 30.82 52.44 13.22
CA LEU A 595 29.92 53.59 13.08
C LEU A 595 29.97 54.25 11.69
N GLY A 596 30.70 53.66 10.74
CA GLY A 596 30.89 54.23 9.39
C GLY A 596 29.60 54.36 8.58
N CYS A 597 28.60 53.52 8.89
CA CYS A 597 27.31 53.44 8.20
C CYS A 597 26.13 53.92 9.07
N ALA A 598 24.98 54.20 8.44
CA ALA A 598 23.76 54.57 9.15
C ALA A 598 23.22 53.39 10.01
N GLY A 599 23.66 53.31 11.26
CA GLY A 599 23.35 52.23 12.19
C GLY A 599 24.62 51.67 12.85
N VAL A 600 24.47 50.62 13.64
CA VAL A 600 25.61 49.91 14.23
C VAL A 600 26.00 48.76 13.30
N THR A 601 27.28 48.64 12.97
CA THR A 601 27.80 47.49 12.21
C THR A 601 27.69 46.22 13.05
N TRP A 602 27.06 45.18 12.50
CA TRP A 602 26.87 43.90 13.19
C TRP A 602 26.96 42.71 12.25
N LEU A 603 27.26 41.54 12.85
CA LEU A 603 27.31 40.25 12.16
C LEU A 603 26.62 39.15 12.97
N ARG A 604 26.02 38.17 12.30
CA ARG A 604 25.43 36.96 12.88
C ARG A 604 25.74 35.77 12.00
N MET A 605 26.01 34.62 12.59
CA MET A 605 26.32 33.38 11.87
C MET A 605 25.22 32.34 12.03
N ASN A 606 25.07 31.48 11.03
CA ASN A 606 24.20 30.31 11.05
C ASN A 606 24.95 29.08 10.52
N LEU A 607 25.01 28.03 11.32
CA LEU A 607 25.70 26.79 11.02
C LEU A 607 24.66 25.70 10.74
N VAL A 608 24.72 25.09 9.55
CA VAL A 608 23.75 24.07 9.10
C VAL A 608 24.48 22.86 8.55
N TYR A 609 24.20 21.67 9.09
CA TYR A 609 24.71 20.39 8.62
C TYR A 609 23.96 19.22 9.24
N VAL A 610 24.15 18.01 8.70
CA VAL A 610 23.75 16.76 9.35
C VAL A 610 24.96 16.17 10.04
N GLY A 611 24.83 15.83 11.33
CA GLY A 611 25.91 15.24 12.11
C GLY A 611 25.54 13.96 12.86
N ALA A 612 26.54 13.19 13.24
CA ALA A 612 26.45 11.93 13.96
C ALA A 612 27.00 12.07 15.40
N TRP A 613 26.33 11.42 16.36
CA TRP A 613 26.68 11.43 17.78
C TRP A 613 27.78 10.39 18.11
N SER A 614 29.01 10.58 17.60
CA SER A 614 30.25 9.78 17.87
C SER A 614 30.17 8.25 17.58
N SER A 615 30.94 7.64 16.66
CA SER A 615 32.40 7.49 16.48
C SER A 615 33.16 6.64 17.52
N ASP A 616 32.51 5.60 18.05
CA ASP A 616 33.08 4.34 18.59
C ASP A 616 31.90 3.49 19.12
N CYS A 617 31.18 2.85 18.20
CA CYS A 617 29.88 2.22 18.50
C CYS A 617 29.97 1.06 19.50
N ASN A 618 31.16 0.51 19.73
CA ASN A 618 31.36 -0.58 20.68
C ASN A 618 32.21 -0.18 21.92
N ILE A 619 32.56 1.11 22.05
CA ILE A 619 33.25 1.71 23.21
C ILE A 619 34.55 0.96 23.55
N ASN A 620 35.27 0.50 22.52
CA ASN A 620 36.56 -0.18 22.70
C ASN A 620 37.76 0.79 22.63
N GLY A 621 37.52 2.05 22.28
CA GLY A 621 38.50 3.12 22.15
C GLY A 621 39.27 3.14 20.82
N VAL A 622 38.84 2.38 19.80
CA VAL A 622 39.50 2.20 18.50
C VAL A 622 38.47 2.23 17.37
N LEU A 623 38.67 3.10 16.37
CA LEU A 623 37.85 3.17 15.15
C LEU A 623 38.05 1.90 14.30
N ASP A 624 36.97 1.22 13.89
CA ASP A 624 37.03 -0.11 13.27
C ASP A 624 36.12 -0.27 12.02
N SER A 625 36.20 -1.46 11.44
CA SER A 625 35.78 -1.84 10.09
C SER A 625 34.30 -1.63 9.74
N CYS A 626 33.45 -1.24 10.69
CA CYS A 626 32.09 -0.78 10.38
C CYS A 626 32.09 0.59 9.65
N GLU A 627 33.18 1.36 9.72
CA GLU A 627 33.30 2.73 9.20
C GLU A 627 33.83 2.83 7.75
N ILE A 628 34.06 1.70 7.06
CA ILE A 628 34.55 1.64 5.68
C ILE A 628 33.71 0.63 4.87
N ALA A 629 32.40 0.85 4.77
CA ALA A 629 31.58 0.17 3.76
C ALA A 629 31.88 0.77 2.37
N GLY A 630 33.06 0.46 1.83
CA GLY A 630 33.52 0.88 0.50
C GLY A 630 34.01 -0.25 -0.40
N GLY A 631 34.13 -1.49 0.10
CA GLY A 631 34.39 -2.68 -0.72
C GLY A 631 35.69 -3.44 -0.41
N TRP A 632 35.50 -4.72 -0.04
CA TRP A 632 36.38 -5.89 -0.17
C TRP A 632 37.90 -5.76 -0.01
N VAL A 633 38.45 -6.08 1.18
CA VAL A 633 39.81 -6.67 1.33
C VAL A 633 39.96 -7.51 2.61
N PRO A 634 40.62 -8.69 2.60
CA PRO A 634 40.94 -9.48 3.81
C PRO A 634 42.29 -9.11 4.47
N ASP A 635 42.33 -9.02 5.80
CA ASP A 635 43.57 -8.96 6.63
C ASP A 635 44.35 -10.26 6.45
N THR A 636 45.43 -10.19 5.67
CA THR A 636 46.13 -11.38 5.19
C THR A 636 47.29 -11.78 6.11
N ASN A 637 47.79 -10.87 6.96
CA ASN A 637 48.91 -11.15 7.86
C ASN A 637 48.48 -11.50 9.30
N GLY A 638 47.20 -11.28 9.64
CA GLY A 638 46.58 -11.78 10.87
C GLY A 638 47.11 -11.13 12.15
N ASN A 639 47.68 -9.93 12.05
CA ASN A 639 48.13 -9.14 13.20
C ASN A 639 46.99 -8.30 13.82
N GLY A 640 45.80 -8.28 13.19
CA GLY A 640 44.61 -7.57 13.68
C GLY A 640 44.62 -6.07 13.44
N VAL A 641 45.48 -5.56 12.54
CA VAL A 641 45.52 -4.16 12.10
C VAL A 641 45.59 -4.13 10.56
N ILE A 642 44.56 -3.57 9.91
CA ILE A 642 44.56 -3.39 8.45
C ILE A 642 45.41 -2.15 8.11
N ASP A 643 46.61 -2.40 7.62
CA ASP A 643 47.58 -1.37 7.25
C ASP A 643 47.44 -0.98 5.76
N SER A 644 47.94 0.20 5.38
CA SER A 644 47.90 0.73 4.00
C SER A 644 48.65 -0.12 2.95
N CYS A 645 49.24 -1.23 3.37
CA CYS A 645 49.96 -2.18 2.54
C CYS A 645 49.09 -3.37 2.09
N GLU A 646 47.79 -3.40 2.42
CA GLU A 646 46.90 -4.55 2.17
C GLU A 646 45.66 -4.16 1.35
N SER A 647 45.84 -3.89 0.04
CA SER A 647 44.86 -4.11 -1.05
C SER A 647 45.50 -3.88 -2.45
N PRO A 648 45.06 -4.57 -3.51
CA PRO A 648 45.86 -5.48 -4.30
C PRO A 648 46.69 -4.77 -5.41
N LEU A 649 48.01 -4.89 -5.34
CA LEU A 649 48.73 -5.35 -6.53
C LEU A 649 48.84 -6.85 -6.31
N VAL A 650 48.13 -7.67 -7.07
CA VAL A 650 48.33 -9.13 -7.03
C VAL A 650 49.79 -9.34 -7.42
N PRO A 651 50.69 -9.73 -6.50
CA PRO A 651 51.97 -10.27 -6.93
C PRO A 651 51.59 -11.57 -7.62
N CYS A 652 51.91 -11.70 -8.89
CA CYS A 652 51.86 -13.01 -9.53
C CYS A 652 52.70 -13.97 -8.67
N ASP A 653 52.26 -15.21 -8.48
CA ASP A 653 52.71 -16.11 -7.39
C ASP A 653 54.24 -16.25 -7.22
N ALA A 654 55.03 -15.88 -8.24
CA ALA A 654 56.49 -15.89 -8.25
C ALA A 654 57.18 -14.54 -7.93
N ASP A 655 56.45 -13.48 -7.58
CA ASP A 655 56.97 -12.18 -7.12
C ASP A 655 57.09 -12.19 -5.60
N PHE A 656 58.23 -12.66 -5.12
CA PHE A 656 58.45 -12.92 -3.70
C PHE A 656 58.84 -11.67 -2.92
N ASP A 657 59.34 -10.64 -3.60
CA ASP A 657 59.68 -9.36 -2.98
C ASP A 657 58.58 -8.31 -3.07
N GLY A 658 57.47 -8.64 -3.73
CA GLY A 658 56.25 -7.82 -3.82
C GLY A 658 56.46 -6.55 -4.64
N SER A 659 57.42 -6.55 -5.57
CA SER A 659 57.77 -5.39 -6.39
C SER A 659 56.84 -5.19 -7.60
N GLY A 660 55.93 -6.13 -7.85
CA GLY A 660 55.02 -6.17 -9.00
C GLY A 660 55.67 -6.70 -10.29
N VAL A 661 56.91 -7.20 -10.23
CA VAL A 661 57.69 -7.65 -11.40
C VAL A 661 58.56 -8.84 -11.05
N VAL A 662 58.28 -10.02 -11.62
CA VAL A 662 59.14 -11.21 -11.44
C VAL A 662 60.44 -11.04 -12.19
N ASN A 663 61.54 -10.93 -11.44
CA ASN A 663 62.86 -10.66 -11.99
C ASN A 663 63.99 -11.39 -11.22
N GLY A 664 65.23 -10.91 -11.40
CA GLY A 664 66.41 -11.52 -10.78
C GLY A 664 66.41 -11.49 -9.25
N ALA A 665 65.68 -10.58 -8.63
CA ALA A 665 65.52 -10.52 -7.18
C ALA A 665 64.76 -11.75 -6.66
N ASP A 666 63.64 -12.09 -7.29
CA ASP A 666 62.80 -13.25 -6.93
C ASP A 666 63.52 -14.57 -7.16
N LEU A 667 64.27 -14.67 -8.27
CA LEU A 667 65.14 -15.81 -8.52
C LEU A 667 66.17 -16.00 -7.39
N GLY A 668 66.70 -14.90 -6.86
CA GLY A 668 67.61 -14.92 -5.71
C GLY A 668 66.94 -15.46 -4.45
N VAL A 669 65.68 -15.10 -4.20
CA VAL A 669 64.89 -15.59 -3.05
C VAL A 669 64.63 -17.10 -3.17
N LEU A 670 64.22 -17.58 -4.35
CA LEU A 670 63.97 -19.00 -4.60
C LEU A 670 65.24 -19.85 -4.44
N LEU A 671 66.36 -19.42 -5.04
CA LEU A 671 67.63 -20.13 -4.91
C LEU A 671 68.19 -20.09 -3.49
N GLY A 672 67.87 -19.05 -2.72
CA GLY A 672 68.23 -18.95 -1.30
C GLY A 672 67.51 -19.95 -0.40
N ALA A 673 66.32 -20.41 -0.81
CA ALA A 673 65.50 -21.38 -0.09
C ALA A 673 65.55 -22.80 -0.68
N TRP A 674 66.51 -23.09 -1.56
CA TRP A 674 66.59 -24.33 -2.31
C TRP A 674 66.66 -25.58 -1.42
N GLY A 675 65.71 -26.50 -1.59
CA GLY A 675 65.55 -27.71 -0.79
C GLY A 675 64.22 -27.77 -0.03
N PRO A 676 64.10 -28.63 0.99
CA PRO A 676 62.86 -28.81 1.74
C PRO A 676 62.45 -27.52 2.45
N VAL A 677 61.18 -27.14 2.31
CA VAL A 677 60.61 -25.94 2.92
C VAL A 677 59.36 -26.28 3.72
N SER A 678 58.93 -25.38 4.60
CA SER A 678 57.69 -25.55 5.37
C SER A 678 56.47 -25.58 4.45
N ALA A 679 55.46 -26.39 4.79
CA ALA A 679 54.22 -26.45 4.03
C ALA A 679 53.58 -25.05 3.91
N GLY A 680 53.30 -24.62 2.67
CA GLY A 680 52.80 -23.28 2.37
C GLY A 680 53.87 -22.18 2.29
N ALA A 681 55.16 -22.53 2.20
CA ALA A 681 56.20 -21.54 1.92
C ALA A 681 56.00 -20.92 0.53
N ALA A 682 56.10 -19.59 0.43
CA ALA A 682 55.84 -18.87 -0.83
C ALA A 682 56.72 -19.34 -2.01
N VAL A 683 57.94 -19.80 -1.73
CA VAL A 683 58.88 -20.32 -2.75
C VAL A 683 58.54 -21.71 -3.29
N ASP A 684 57.60 -22.43 -2.66
CA ASP A 684 57.10 -23.75 -3.06
C ASP A 684 55.89 -23.59 -4.00
N LEU A 685 56.17 -23.12 -5.21
CA LEU A 685 55.16 -22.69 -6.18
C LEU A 685 54.26 -23.84 -6.66
N ASN A 686 54.74 -25.09 -6.60
CA ASN A 686 53.95 -26.26 -6.98
C ASN A 686 53.30 -26.98 -5.77
N GLY A 687 53.59 -26.54 -4.54
CA GLY A 687 53.05 -27.08 -3.30
C GLY A 687 53.53 -28.49 -2.94
N ASP A 688 54.70 -28.92 -3.43
CA ASP A 688 55.25 -30.27 -3.17
C ASP A 688 56.12 -30.35 -1.90
N GLY A 689 56.34 -29.21 -1.24
CA GLY A 689 57.11 -29.07 0.00
C GLY A 689 58.62 -28.89 -0.21
N VAL A 690 59.09 -28.72 -1.45
CA VAL A 690 60.53 -28.61 -1.76
C VAL A 690 60.79 -27.58 -2.86
N ALA A 691 61.41 -26.44 -2.52
CA ALA A 691 61.84 -25.46 -3.51
C ALA A 691 62.98 -26.03 -4.40
N ASN A 692 62.67 -26.33 -5.66
CA ASN A 692 63.58 -27.01 -6.57
C ASN A 692 63.45 -26.52 -8.03
N GLY A 693 63.99 -27.32 -8.97
CA GLY A 693 63.98 -26.99 -10.40
C GLY A 693 62.59 -26.84 -11.00
N ALA A 694 61.57 -27.47 -10.42
CA ALA A 694 60.18 -27.32 -10.83
C ALA A 694 59.67 -25.90 -10.52
N ASP A 695 59.91 -25.40 -9.31
CA ASP A 695 59.52 -24.05 -8.88
C ASP A 695 60.30 -22.98 -9.65
N LEU A 696 61.59 -23.21 -9.87
CA LEU A 696 62.40 -22.35 -10.75
C LEU A 696 61.80 -22.25 -12.17
N GLY A 697 61.28 -23.36 -12.69
CA GLY A 697 60.60 -23.38 -13.98
C GLY A 697 59.33 -22.54 -14.00
N ILE A 698 58.56 -22.56 -12.92
CA ILE A 698 57.34 -21.74 -12.75
C ILE A 698 57.72 -20.25 -12.67
N LEU A 699 58.73 -19.90 -11.86
CA LEU A 699 59.21 -18.54 -11.70
C LEU A 699 59.70 -17.94 -13.04
N LEU A 700 60.53 -18.68 -13.78
CA LEU A 700 61.02 -18.21 -15.08
C LEU A 700 59.91 -18.10 -16.14
N GLY A 701 58.84 -18.90 -16.00
CA GLY A 701 57.65 -18.81 -16.85
C GLY A 701 56.84 -17.53 -16.63
N ALA A 702 56.92 -16.93 -15.43
CA ALA A 702 56.25 -15.70 -15.04
C ALA A 702 57.12 -14.44 -15.20
N TRP A 703 58.31 -14.55 -15.80
CA TRP A 703 59.31 -13.46 -15.84
C TRP A 703 58.81 -12.19 -16.54
N GLY A 704 58.79 -11.06 -15.82
CA GLY A 704 58.27 -9.78 -16.28
C GLY A 704 57.27 -9.14 -15.31
N PRO A 705 56.64 -8.01 -15.70
CA PRO A 705 55.60 -7.37 -14.88
C PRO A 705 54.39 -8.29 -14.74
N CYS A 706 53.81 -8.37 -13.53
CA CYS A 706 52.59 -9.14 -13.30
C CYS A 706 51.44 -8.51 -14.10
N ALA A 707 50.73 -9.31 -14.91
CA ALA A 707 49.61 -8.86 -15.74
C ALA A 707 48.28 -9.02 -15.00
N ASP A 708 47.36 -8.06 -15.19
CA ASP A 708 46.02 -7.99 -14.58
C ASP A 708 45.16 -9.25 -14.81
#